data_AF-A0A3M2CJ08-F1
#
_entry.id   AF-A0A3M2CJ08-F1
#
_cell.length_a   1.000
_cell.length_b   1.000
_cell.length_c   1.000
_cell.angle_alpha   90.00
_cell.angle_beta   90.00
_cell.angle_gamma   90.00
#
_symmetry.space_group_name_H-M   'P 1'
#
loop_
_entity.id
_entity.type
_entity.pdbx_description
1 polymer ?
#
loop_
_entity_poly.entity_id
_entity_poly.type
_entity_poly.pdbx_seq_one_letter_code
_entity_poly.pdbx_strand_id
1 'polypeptide(L)'
;FGRRPEGMWLAETAVDLETLDIMASHGIRFTILSPHQAARVRPLARGSWTDVRGGRIDPSRPYLCRLPSGASISIFFYDAPISHAVAFEGLLFDGHAFANRLMSGFAPDRDGAQLVHIATDGESYGHHHKFGEMALSRCLCDIEHSNRVALTNYGEFLEHFPPRYEVEIFEATSWSCAHGVGRWSYDCGCNTGGHPGWNQTWRAPLRAAMNWLRDEAVRIYEERGATLFPDLWLARDNYIDVILNRSRDALDRFFLRYARAELTAEERVKALQLLEMQRNALLMFTSCGWFFDDISGIETVQNLLYAARVIQLARELSGVNLEPRFLAQLEQARSNIPAFVNGAIVYERLVRPHIVDLRKVAANHAILMVAEDAPATGHLYAYEVEATDTCKRTLGERSVLAGIVKVRSTVTLQEETFMFASANLGEHKLEARLAPYEPEAYRQLQAHLTAEACDLTLEEGLDFLATILPEPTYALPSLFRDEMRRIVYRLLGDPIQTAIEVMEKLYEENAPLMRFLRTLDVPLPKVLATMSQFVLNHLLQRAIETENDSPETVRARYQEALSWNVELDAGNLSYALERVLNQLADELRLRPNDVALMQRLVGITEVAISMPFPVNLWRPQNIFYHIASANYRITKTRADSGDREAKKWTELCQQLATMLHVRLS
;
A
#
# COMPACT_ATOMS: atom_id res chain seq x y z
N PHE A 1 1.69 -13.52 -17.84
CA PHE A 1 1.56 -13.13 -19.26
C PHE A 1 1.81 -14.24 -20.28
N GLY A 2 2.34 -15.42 -19.91
CA GLY A 2 2.46 -16.56 -20.84
C GLY A 2 3.49 -16.39 -21.97
N ARG A 3 4.22 -15.28 -22.02
CA ARG A 3 5.28 -14.97 -22.99
C ARG A 3 6.46 -14.30 -22.28
N ARG A 4 7.65 -14.40 -22.89
CA ARG A 4 8.84 -13.64 -22.43
C ARG A 4 8.65 -12.15 -22.73
N PRO A 5 9.11 -11.25 -21.84
CA PRO A 5 9.11 -9.82 -22.12
C PRO A 5 10.12 -9.50 -23.22
N GLU A 6 9.77 -8.57 -24.10
CA GLU A 6 10.67 -8.10 -25.17
C GLU A 6 11.46 -6.86 -24.76
N GLY A 7 10.90 -6.06 -23.84
CA GLY A 7 11.53 -4.88 -23.30
C GLY A 7 11.45 -4.89 -21.78
N MET A 8 12.31 -4.10 -21.14
CA MET A 8 12.34 -3.93 -19.69
C MET A 8 12.55 -2.45 -19.36
N TRP A 9 11.79 -1.98 -18.37
CA TRP A 9 11.97 -0.66 -17.77
C TRP A 9 12.95 -0.78 -16.61
N LEU A 10 14.09 -0.09 -16.70
CA LEU A 10 15.03 0.02 -15.59
C LEU A 10 14.45 0.98 -14.54
N ALA A 11 14.52 0.61 -13.26
CA ALA A 11 14.07 1.48 -12.18
C ALA A 11 14.76 2.84 -12.30
N GLU A 12 13.97 3.92 -12.33
CA GLU A 12 14.47 5.30 -12.52
C GLU A 12 15.24 5.53 -13.83
N THR A 13 15.08 4.64 -14.82
CA THR A 13 15.94 4.51 -16.01
C THR A 13 17.43 4.48 -15.67
N ALA A 14 17.78 4.04 -14.45
CA ALA A 14 19.15 3.99 -13.98
C ALA A 14 19.93 2.96 -14.80
N VAL A 15 21.01 3.38 -15.46
CA VAL A 15 21.65 2.59 -16.52
C VAL A 15 23.17 2.74 -16.56
N ASP A 16 23.84 1.63 -16.87
CA ASP A 16 25.23 1.51 -17.31
C ASP A 16 25.35 0.38 -18.35
N LEU A 17 26.53 0.19 -18.95
CA LEU A 17 26.70 -0.83 -19.99
C LEU A 17 26.57 -2.25 -19.44
N GLU A 18 27.02 -2.49 -18.21
CA GLU A 18 26.91 -3.80 -17.54
C GLU A 18 25.44 -4.22 -17.38
N THR A 19 24.59 -3.32 -16.89
CA THR A 19 23.15 -3.57 -16.72
C THR A 19 22.48 -3.90 -18.05
N LEU A 20 22.81 -3.15 -19.11
CA LEU A 20 22.27 -3.43 -20.45
C LEU A 20 22.75 -4.78 -21.00
N ASP A 21 24.00 -5.16 -20.71
CA ASP A 21 24.56 -6.45 -21.12
C ASP A 21 23.87 -7.63 -20.41
N ILE A 22 23.62 -7.49 -19.10
CA ILE A 22 22.82 -8.45 -18.34
C ILE A 22 21.41 -8.57 -18.93
N MET A 23 20.74 -7.45 -19.22
CA MET A 23 19.42 -7.46 -19.88
C MET A 23 19.44 -8.20 -21.22
N ALA A 24 20.42 -7.92 -22.07
CA ALA A 24 20.58 -8.57 -23.37
C ALA A 24 20.82 -10.08 -23.22
N SER A 25 21.61 -10.50 -22.23
CA SER A 25 21.87 -11.92 -21.94
C SER A 25 20.60 -12.69 -21.54
N HIS A 26 19.59 -12.01 -20.98
CA HIS A 26 18.29 -12.57 -20.65
C HIS A 26 17.25 -12.45 -21.79
N GLY A 27 17.68 -12.06 -22.99
CA GLY A 27 16.84 -11.97 -24.18
C GLY A 27 15.97 -10.71 -24.25
N ILE A 28 16.25 -9.70 -23.42
CA ILE A 28 15.58 -8.39 -23.53
C ILE A 28 16.12 -7.68 -24.78
N ARG A 29 15.21 -7.24 -25.64
CA ARG A 29 15.52 -6.65 -26.95
C ARG A 29 15.61 -5.14 -26.91
N PHE A 30 14.88 -4.49 -26.01
CA PHE A 30 14.91 -3.03 -25.90
C PHE A 30 14.68 -2.50 -24.48
N THR A 31 15.06 -1.24 -24.28
CA THR A 31 14.76 -0.44 -23.09
C THR A 31 14.39 1.00 -23.47
N ILE A 32 13.94 1.78 -22.49
CA ILE A 32 13.57 3.19 -22.63
C ILE A 32 14.44 4.00 -21.69
N LEU A 33 15.06 5.08 -22.20
CA LEU A 33 15.92 5.98 -21.43
C LEU A 33 15.49 7.44 -21.63
N SER A 34 15.94 8.31 -20.73
CA SER A 34 15.83 9.76 -20.90
C SER A 34 16.78 10.29 -21.97
N PRO A 35 16.35 11.27 -22.79
CA PRO A 35 17.20 11.91 -23.80
C PRO A 35 18.57 12.39 -23.31
N HIS A 36 18.70 12.83 -22.05
CA HIS A 36 19.99 13.31 -21.51
C HIS A 36 21.00 12.19 -21.25
N GLN A 37 20.56 10.93 -21.25
CA GLN A 37 21.42 9.77 -21.05
C GLN A 37 22.17 9.38 -22.33
N ALA A 38 21.82 9.97 -23.48
CA ALA A 38 22.56 9.79 -24.73
C ALA A 38 23.78 10.71 -24.81
N ALA A 39 24.93 10.15 -25.16
CA ALA A 39 26.18 10.90 -25.34
C ALA A 39 26.39 11.33 -26.80
N ARG A 40 26.36 10.35 -27.72
CA ARG A 40 26.59 10.58 -29.17
C ARG A 40 25.91 9.50 -30.00
N VAL A 41 25.59 9.83 -31.25
CA VAL A 41 24.93 8.93 -32.22
C VAL A 41 25.67 8.90 -33.56
N ARG A 42 25.59 7.80 -34.31
CA ARG A 42 26.10 7.73 -35.70
C ARG A 42 25.20 6.86 -36.59
N PRO A 43 25.10 7.11 -37.90
CA PRO A 43 24.48 6.18 -38.84
C PRO A 43 25.19 4.82 -38.87
N LEU A 44 24.43 3.71 -38.89
CA LEU A 44 24.97 2.36 -39.01
C LEU A 44 25.61 2.09 -40.37
N ALA A 45 25.07 2.67 -41.44
CA ALA A 45 25.51 2.48 -42.82
C ALA A 45 26.83 3.19 -43.19
N ARG A 46 27.61 3.61 -42.18
CA ARG A 46 28.75 4.55 -42.16
C ARG A 46 28.33 6.00 -41.96
N GLY A 47 28.95 6.64 -40.97
CA GLY A 47 28.85 8.06 -40.67
C GLY A 47 29.71 8.44 -39.46
N SER A 48 29.97 9.73 -39.29
CA SER A 48 30.68 10.25 -38.11
C SER A 48 29.78 10.26 -36.88
N TRP A 49 30.37 10.16 -35.71
CA TRP A 49 29.67 10.43 -34.45
C TRP A 49 29.24 11.88 -34.36
N THR A 50 27.98 12.10 -33.99
CA THR A 50 27.37 13.39 -33.68
C THR A 50 27.07 13.45 -32.19
N ASP A 51 27.50 14.53 -31.56
CA ASP A 51 27.23 14.80 -30.15
C ASP A 51 25.75 15.14 -29.90
N VAL A 52 25.12 14.44 -28.97
CA VAL A 52 23.70 14.65 -28.62
C VAL A 52 23.49 15.00 -27.14
N ARG A 53 24.56 15.43 -26.46
CA ARG A 53 24.53 15.75 -25.02
C ARG A 53 23.47 16.81 -24.71
N GLY A 54 22.97 16.79 -23.47
CA GLY A 54 21.95 17.74 -23.04
C GLY A 54 20.57 17.50 -23.65
N GLY A 55 20.26 16.24 -23.99
CA GLY A 55 18.92 15.86 -24.47
C GLY A 55 18.65 16.21 -25.94
N ARG A 56 19.69 16.32 -26.77
CA ARG A 56 19.56 16.66 -28.20
C ARG A 56 19.29 15.47 -29.12
N ILE A 57 19.14 14.27 -28.55
CA ILE A 57 18.85 13.07 -29.32
C ILE A 57 17.43 13.15 -29.89
N ASP A 58 17.23 12.69 -31.13
CA ASP A 58 15.90 12.63 -31.75
C ASP A 58 15.10 11.48 -31.11
N PRO A 59 14.00 11.78 -30.39
CA PRO A 59 13.23 10.76 -29.68
C PRO A 59 12.33 9.92 -30.62
N SER A 60 12.24 10.28 -31.90
CA SER A 60 11.26 9.68 -32.80
C SER A 60 11.62 8.30 -33.37
N ARG A 61 12.77 7.74 -32.99
CA ARG A 61 13.33 6.51 -33.58
C ARG A 61 14.12 5.69 -32.57
N PRO A 62 14.26 4.37 -32.77
CA PRO A 62 15.14 3.53 -31.96
C PRO A 62 16.61 3.65 -32.38
N TYR A 63 17.49 3.42 -31.40
CA TYR A 63 18.95 3.41 -31.58
C TYR A 63 19.55 2.08 -31.15
N LEU A 64 20.60 1.62 -31.83
CA LEU A 64 21.34 0.42 -31.46
C LEU A 64 22.45 0.78 -30.48
N CYS A 65 22.47 0.18 -29.30
CA CYS A 65 23.59 0.25 -28.37
C CYS A 65 24.41 -1.05 -28.48
N ARG A 66 25.70 -0.95 -28.78
CA ARG A 66 26.62 -2.09 -28.78
C ARG A 66 27.20 -2.28 -27.38
N LEU A 67 27.25 -3.52 -26.92
CA LEU A 67 27.57 -3.86 -25.54
C LEU A 67 28.95 -4.54 -25.45
N PRO A 68 29.62 -4.48 -24.28
CA PRO A 68 30.95 -5.06 -24.10
C PRO A 68 31.07 -6.55 -24.43
N SER A 69 30.03 -7.36 -24.18
CA SER A 69 30.00 -8.78 -24.56
C SER A 69 29.99 -9.04 -26.07
N GLY A 70 29.77 -8.01 -26.91
CA GLY A 70 29.48 -8.14 -28.33
C GLY A 70 27.99 -8.26 -28.65
N ALA A 71 27.13 -8.38 -27.64
CA ALA A 71 25.68 -8.24 -27.81
C ALA A 71 25.29 -6.79 -28.18
N SER A 72 24.01 -6.60 -28.46
CA SER A 72 23.44 -5.28 -28.70
C SER A 72 22.00 -5.21 -28.21
N ILE A 73 21.57 -4.03 -27.79
CA ILE A 73 20.21 -3.75 -27.35
C ILE A 73 19.67 -2.50 -28.05
N SER A 74 18.37 -2.47 -28.35
CA SER A 74 17.73 -1.28 -28.89
C SER A 74 17.31 -0.33 -27.77
N ILE A 75 17.50 0.97 -27.95
CA ILE A 75 17.15 1.98 -26.96
C ILE A 75 16.20 2.99 -27.60
N PHE A 76 15.09 3.25 -26.91
CA PHE A 76 14.17 4.33 -27.20
C PHE A 76 14.41 5.49 -26.23
N PHE A 77 14.37 6.72 -26.72
CA PHE A 77 14.50 7.93 -25.90
C PHE A 77 13.17 8.69 -25.95
N TYR A 78 12.50 8.84 -24.81
CA TYR A 78 11.17 9.44 -24.78
C TYR A 78 11.20 10.96 -25.04
N ASP A 79 10.07 11.53 -25.46
CA ASP A 79 9.92 12.98 -25.59
C ASP A 79 9.85 13.64 -24.21
N ALA A 80 10.98 14.18 -23.75
CA ALA A 80 11.09 14.78 -22.42
C ALA A 80 10.18 16.01 -22.22
N PRO A 81 10.06 16.97 -23.17
CA PRO A 81 9.12 18.08 -23.03
C PRO A 81 7.66 17.66 -22.87
N ILE A 82 7.15 16.69 -23.65
CA ILE A 82 5.77 16.23 -23.49
C ILE A 82 5.62 15.44 -22.18
N SER A 83 6.59 14.61 -21.82
CA SER A 83 6.57 13.85 -20.54
C SER A 83 6.53 14.80 -19.33
N HIS A 84 7.31 15.89 -19.37
CA HIS A 84 7.27 16.93 -18.35
C HIS A 84 5.91 17.63 -18.28
N ALA A 85 5.30 17.94 -19.43
CA ALA A 85 4.00 18.59 -19.49
C ALA A 85 2.87 17.75 -18.87
N VAL A 86 2.92 16.42 -19.05
CA VAL A 86 2.01 15.46 -18.40
C VAL A 86 2.17 15.52 -16.88
N ALA A 87 3.40 15.51 -16.39
CA ALA A 87 3.67 15.45 -14.96
C ALA A 87 3.40 16.79 -14.23
N PHE A 88 3.75 17.93 -14.84
CA PHE A 88 3.87 19.20 -14.11
C PHE A 88 3.14 20.41 -14.74
N GLU A 89 2.64 20.32 -15.96
CA GLU A 89 2.02 21.47 -16.66
C GLU A 89 0.50 21.35 -16.85
N GLY A 90 -0.13 20.39 -16.17
CA GLY A 90 -1.58 20.24 -16.17
C GLY A 90 -2.16 19.70 -17.49
N LEU A 91 -1.35 19.04 -18.32
CA LEU A 91 -1.81 18.51 -19.62
C LEU A 91 -2.95 17.48 -19.46
N LEU A 92 -3.07 16.85 -18.29
CA LEU A 92 -4.12 15.87 -17.97
C LEU A 92 -5.48 16.48 -17.59
N PHE A 93 -5.65 17.81 -17.61
CA PHE A 93 -6.95 18.43 -17.39
C PHE A 93 -7.90 18.32 -18.60
N ASP A 94 -7.36 18.10 -19.81
CA ASP A 94 -8.14 18.00 -21.04
C ASP A 94 -7.52 16.97 -22.00
N GLY A 95 -8.25 15.88 -22.25
CA GLY A 95 -7.83 14.82 -23.15
C GLY A 95 -7.67 15.26 -24.62
N HIS A 96 -8.42 16.27 -25.08
CA HIS A 96 -8.24 16.84 -26.41
C HIS A 96 -6.92 17.61 -26.52
N ALA A 97 -6.61 18.42 -25.50
CA ALA A 97 -5.34 19.13 -25.42
C ALA A 97 -4.16 18.15 -25.37
N PHE A 98 -4.32 17.06 -24.61
CA PHE A 98 -3.32 16.00 -24.54
C PHE A 98 -3.08 15.32 -25.90
N ALA A 99 -4.14 14.94 -26.61
CA ALA A 99 -4.02 14.37 -27.96
C ALA A 99 -3.29 15.34 -28.91
N ASN A 100 -3.69 16.61 -28.93
CA ASN A 100 -3.04 17.63 -29.76
C ASN A 100 -1.56 17.81 -29.41
N ARG A 101 -1.20 17.76 -28.13
CA ARG A 101 0.18 17.86 -27.68
C ARG A 101 1.02 16.65 -28.13
N LEU A 102 0.50 15.42 -28.05
CA LEU A 102 1.18 14.26 -28.60
C LEU A 102 1.35 14.37 -30.12
N MET A 103 0.31 14.80 -30.84
CA MET A 103 0.38 14.99 -32.29
C MET A 103 1.43 16.05 -32.69
N SER A 104 1.71 17.03 -31.84
CA SER A 104 2.77 18.03 -32.08
C SER A 104 4.20 17.47 -32.04
N GLY A 105 4.40 16.24 -31.53
CA GLY A 105 5.71 15.58 -31.52
C GLY A 105 6.15 15.03 -32.88
N PHE A 106 5.21 14.87 -33.82
CA PHE A 106 5.51 14.48 -35.19
C PHE A 106 6.00 15.68 -36.01
N ALA A 107 7.08 15.47 -36.77
CA ALA A 107 7.65 16.51 -37.61
C ALA A 107 7.56 16.10 -39.11
N PRO A 108 6.92 16.91 -39.97
CA PRO A 108 6.67 16.53 -41.37
C PRO A 108 7.93 16.43 -42.23
N ASP A 109 9.03 17.08 -41.80
CA ASP A 109 10.33 17.12 -42.46
C ASP A 109 11.28 16.00 -42.03
N ARG A 110 10.91 15.18 -41.04
CA ARG A 110 11.71 14.01 -40.63
C ARG A 110 11.52 12.86 -41.61
N ASP A 111 12.65 12.34 -42.11
CA ASP A 111 12.68 11.16 -42.96
C ASP A 111 12.40 9.86 -42.19
N GLY A 112 11.54 9.01 -42.77
CA GLY A 112 11.17 7.70 -42.24
C GLY A 112 9.97 7.67 -41.29
N ALA A 113 9.69 6.48 -40.76
CA ALA A 113 8.66 6.28 -39.74
C ALA A 113 9.06 6.94 -38.42
N GLN A 114 8.09 7.55 -37.75
CA GLN A 114 8.27 8.27 -36.48
C GLN A 114 7.43 7.62 -35.39
N LEU A 115 8.02 7.49 -34.21
CA LEU A 115 7.32 7.12 -32.97
C LEU A 115 7.27 8.34 -32.06
N VAL A 116 6.09 8.82 -31.69
CA VAL A 116 5.97 9.77 -30.57
C VAL A 116 5.60 8.98 -29.34
N HIS A 117 6.47 9.05 -28.32
CA HIS A 117 6.25 8.35 -27.06
C HIS A 117 6.76 9.17 -25.88
N ILE A 118 6.13 8.97 -24.73
CA ILE A 118 6.42 9.65 -23.47
C ILE A 118 6.71 8.60 -22.39
N ALA A 119 7.34 9.04 -21.31
CA ALA A 119 7.55 8.21 -20.13
C ALA A 119 7.18 9.00 -18.87
N THR A 120 6.23 8.47 -18.11
CA THR A 120 5.74 9.02 -16.84
C THR A 120 5.36 7.89 -15.92
N ASP A 121 5.31 8.16 -14.61
CA ASP A 121 4.81 7.20 -13.64
C ASP A 121 3.32 6.91 -13.89
N GLY A 122 2.89 5.66 -13.67
CA GLY A 122 1.51 5.25 -13.91
C GLY A 122 0.53 5.99 -12.98
N GLU A 123 1.00 6.33 -11.78
CA GLU A 123 0.31 7.07 -10.74
C GLU A 123 -0.02 8.51 -11.18
N SER A 124 0.59 9.03 -12.25
CA SER A 124 0.16 10.31 -12.86
C SER A 124 -1.30 10.27 -13.29
N TYR A 125 -1.82 9.12 -13.70
CA TYR A 125 -3.18 8.97 -14.24
C TYR A 125 -4.17 8.53 -13.14
N GLY A 126 -4.66 9.49 -12.36
CA GLY A 126 -5.73 9.30 -11.38
C GLY A 126 -5.31 9.50 -9.92
N HIS A 127 -4.06 9.16 -9.56
CA HIS A 127 -3.55 9.36 -8.19
C HIS A 127 -2.97 10.77 -7.99
N HIS A 128 -1.97 11.16 -8.79
CA HIS A 128 -1.39 12.51 -8.71
C HIS A 128 -2.28 13.57 -9.37
N HIS A 129 -2.91 13.22 -10.51
CA HIS A 129 -3.86 14.07 -11.21
C HIS A 129 -5.23 13.41 -11.19
N LYS A 130 -6.13 13.95 -10.35
CA LYS A 130 -7.51 13.47 -10.25
C LYS A 130 -8.19 13.49 -11.62
N PHE A 131 -8.78 12.36 -12.02
CA PHE A 131 -9.39 12.15 -13.35
C PHE A 131 -8.41 12.12 -14.54
N GLY A 132 -7.10 12.03 -14.29
CA GLY A 132 -6.10 11.95 -15.37
C GLY A 132 -6.27 10.72 -16.26
N GLU A 133 -6.82 9.62 -15.73
CA GLU A 133 -7.19 8.42 -16.49
C GLU A 133 -8.31 8.68 -17.52
N MET A 134 -9.23 9.61 -17.23
CA MET A 134 -10.28 10.03 -18.16
C MET A 134 -9.69 10.87 -19.30
N ALA A 135 -8.74 11.76 -18.99
CA ALA A 135 -8.02 12.53 -20.00
C ALA A 135 -7.20 11.63 -20.92
N LEU A 136 -6.51 10.63 -20.38
CA LEU A 136 -5.82 9.60 -21.18
C LEU A 136 -6.80 8.84 -22.08
N SER A 137 -7.93 8.39 -21.54
CA SER A 137 -8.95 7.67 -22.31
C SER A 137 -9.51 8.50 -23.46
N ARG A 138 -9.81 9.79 -23.21
CA ARG A 138 -10.26 10.72 -24.26
C ARG A 138 -9.18 10.99 -25.30
N CYS A 139 -7.94 11.16 -24.87
CA CYS A 139 -6.79 11.36 -25.75
C CYS A 139 -6.61 10.20 -26.73
N LEU A 140 -6.62 8.96 -26.23
CA LEU A 140 -6.51 7.76 -27.08
C LEU A 140 -7.68 7.65 -28.07
N CYS A 141 -8.90 7.90 -27.59
CA CYS A 141 -10.08 7.94 -28.44
C CYS A 141 -9.94 8.95 -29.58
N ASP A 142 -9.48 10.17 -29.31
CA ASP A 142 -9.28 11.18 -30.36
C ASP A 142 -8.21 10.78 -31.38
N ILE A 143 -7.11 10.18 -30.91
CA ILE A 143 -6.02 9.71 -31.76
C ILE A 143 -6.53 8.63 -32.72
N GLU A 144 -7.24 7.62 -32.20
CA GLU A 144 -7.83 6.54 -33.00
C GLU A 144 -8.83 7.08 -34.04
N HIS A 145 -9.75 7.97 -33.64
CA HIS A 145 -10.73 8.55 -34.56
C HIS A 145 -10.10 9.43 -35.64
N SER A 146 -8.93 10.02 -35.38
CA SER A 146 -8.26 10.88 -36.35
C SER A 146 -7.78 10.13 -37.60
N ASN A 147 -7.50 8.82 -37.49
CA ASN A 147 -6.91 7.98 -38.54
C ASN A 147 -5.63 8.56 -39.19
N ARG A 148 -4.94 9.50 -38.52
CA ARG A 148 -3.72 10.15 -39.02
C ARG A 148 -2.45 9.42 -38.60
N VAL A 149 -2.51 8.71 -37.47
CA VAL A 149 -1.41 7.95 -36.87
C VAL A 149 -1.97 6.62 -36.36
N ALA A 150 -1.11 5.62 -36.20
CA ALA A 150 -1.47 4.34 -35.60
C ALA A 150 -0.97 4.29 -34.17
N LEU A 151 -1.81 3.81 -33.25
CA LEU A 151 -1.37 3.40 -31.92
C LEU A 151 -0.61 2.07 -32.06
N THR A 152 0.58 2.00 -31.48
CA THR A 152 1.45 0.82 -31.54
C THR A 152 2.21 0.67 -30.22
N ASN A 153 2.92 -0.45 -30.06
CA ASN A 153 3.84 -0.68 -28.96
C ASN A 153 5.30 -0.74 -29.47
N TYR A 154 6.26 -0.60 -28.57
CA TYR A 154 7.69 -0.58 -28.92
C TYR A 154 8.16 -1.84 -29.67
N GLY A 155 7.63 -3.02 -29.34
CA GLY A 155 7.99 -4.28 -29.98
C GLY A 155 7.56 -4.33 -31.44
N GLU A 156 6.30 -3.99 -31.71
CA GLU A 156 5.75 -3.91 -33.07
C GLU A 156 6.44 -2.82 -33.91
N PHE A 157 6.71 -1.65 -33.31
CA PHE A 157 7.44 -0.59 -33.99
C PHE A 157 8.86 -1.03 -34.37
N LEU A 158 9.57 -1.69 -33.44
CA LEU A 158 10.93 -2.16 -33.64
C LEU A 158 11.04 -3.24 -34.72
N GLU A 159 10.02 -4.11 -34.82
CA GLU A 159 9.95 -5.16 -35.84
C GLU A 159 9.83 -4.57 -37.26
N HIS A 160 9.00 -3.55 -37.44
CA HIS A 160 8.83 -2.87 -38.73
C HIS A 160 9.96 -1.88 -39.04
N PHE A 161 10.51 -1.23 -38.01
CA PHE A 161 11.45 -0.12 -38.14
C PHE A 161 12.68 -0.33 -37.24
N PRO A 162 13.60 -1.24 -37.64
CA PRO A 162 14.80 -1.51 -36.85
C PRO A 162 15.75 -0.29 -36.79
N PRO A 163 16.64 -0.22 -35.77
CA PRO A 163 17.54 0.93 -35.61
C PRO A 163 18.41 1.14 -36.85
N ARG A 164 18.51 2.40 -37.29
CA ARG A 164 19.43 2.83 -38.37
C ARG A 164 20.63 3.61 -37.85
N TYR A 165 20.63 3.91 -36.55
CA TYR A 165 21.65 4.68 -35.86
C TYR A 165 22.17 3.86 -34.68
N GLU A 166 23.46 4.02 -34.41
CA GLU A 166 24.11 3.55 -33.20
C GLU A 166 24.14 4.68 -32.17
N VAL A 167 24.02 4.35 -30.89
CA VAL A 167 24.10 5.30 -29.77
C VAL A 167 25.13 4.82 -28.74
N GLU A 168 25.87 5.78 -28.20
CA GLU A 168 26.60 5.62 -26.94
C GLU A 168 25.89 6.39 -25.84
N ILE A 169 25.77 5.78 -24.67
CA ILE A 169 25.11 6.34 -23.49
C ILE A 169 26.14 6.82 -22.45
N PHE A 170 25.69 7.66 -21.53
CA PHE A 170 26.41 7.92 -20.30
C PHE A 170 26.10 6.85 -19.26
N GLU A 171 27.14 6.24 -18.69
CA GLU A 171 27.00 5.25 -17.62
C GLU A 171 26.67 5.90 -16.28
N ALA A 172 26.09 5.10 -15.38
CA ALA A 172 25.69 5.52 -14.04
C ALA A 172 24.77 6.76 -14.05
N THR A 173 23.88 6.85 -15.05
CA THR A 173 22.89 7.92 -15.19
C THR A 173 21.48 7.45 -14.88
N SER A 174 20.55 8.37 -14.61
CA SER A 174 19.12 8.11 -14.40
C SER A 174 18.28 9.27 -14.94
N TRP A 175 16.95 9.11 -15.05
CA TRP A 175 16.06 10.18 -15.53
C TRP A 175 15.79 11.30 -14.51
N SER A 176 15.91 11.02 -13.22
CA SER A 176 15.35 11.83 -12.12
C SER A 176 16.44 12.47 -11.23
N CYS A 177 17.71 12.36 -11.63
CA CYS A 177 18.83 12.99 -10.95
C CYS A 177 19.87 13.53 -11.94
N ALA A 178 20.16 14.84 -11.85
CA ALA A 178 21.15 15.52 -12.67
C ALA A 178 22.60 15.05 -12.39
N HIS A 179 22.82 14.34 -11.28
CA HIS A 179 24.11 13.81 -10.84
C HIS A 179 24.21 12.28 -11.09
N GLY A 180 23.52 11.80 -12.12
CA GLY A 180 23.45 10.38 -12.46
C GLY A 180 22.73 9.57 -11.39
N VAL A 181 23.35 8.50 -10.87
CA VAL A 181 22.78 7.70 -9.76
C VAL A 181 23.11 8.25 -8.37
N GLY A 182 23.59 9.50 -8.28
CA GLY A 182 23.99 10.16 -7.04
C GLY A 182 22.88 10.17 -5.98
N ARG A 183 21.61 10.39 -6.38
CA ARG A 183 20.45 10.40 -5.48
C ARG A 183 20.33 9.13 -4.63
N TRP A 184 20.76 7.97 -5.11
CA TRP A 184 20.66 6.70 -4.38
C TRP A 184 21.99 6.24 -3.75
N SER A 185 23.01 7.11 -3.79
CA SER A 185 24.39 6.73 -3.45
C SER A 185 25.03 7.67 -2.43
N TYR A 186 24.81 8.98 -2.53
CA TYR A 186 25.42 9.99 -1.65
C TYR A 186 24.57 11.27 -1.58
N ASP A 187 25.02 12.24 -0.78
CA ASP A 187 24.42 13.57 -0.75
C ASP A 187 24.81 14.38 -2.00
N CYS A 188 24.06 14.18 -3.09
CA CYS A 188 24.20 14.98 -4.30
C CYS A 188 23.32 16.25 -4.28
N GLY A 189 22.74 16.61 -3.13
CA GLY A 189 21.81 17.73 -2.96
C GLY A 189 20.42 17.55 -3.57
N CYS A 190 20.14 16.44 -4.27
CA CYS A 190 18.81 16.17 -4.82
C CYS A 190 17.86 15.68 -3.71
N ASN A 191 16.77 16.42 -3.52
CA ASN A 191 15.70 16.15 -2.55
C ASN A 191 14.32 16.45 -3.19
N THR A 192 13.24 16.26 -2.45
CA THR A 192 11.87 16.51 -2.92
C THR A 192 11.42 17.97 -2.74
N GLY A 193 12.24 18.82 -2.12
CA GLY A 193 12.01 20.25 -1.94
C GLY A 193 11.09 20.61 -0.77
N GLY A 194 10.58 19.63 -0.02
CA GLY A 194 9.63 19.86 1.08
C GLY A 194 10.25 20.52 2.32
N HIS A 195 11.57 20.39 2.51
CA HIS A 195 12.25 20.83 3.73
C HIS A 195 13.50 21.66 3.45
N PRO A 196 13.37 22.99 3.35
CA PRO A 196 14.51 23.89 3.21
C PRO A 196 15.47 23.75 4.39
N GLY A 197 16.72 23.34 4.13
CA GLY A 197 17.78 23.18 5.14
C GLY A 197 18.09 21.72 5.50
N TRP A 198 17.31 20.76 5.03
CA TRP A 198 17.67 19.34 5.16
C TRP A 198 18.75 18.94 4.16
N ASN A 199 19.55 17.95 4.54
CA ASN A 199 20.60 17.38 3.70
C ASN A 199 20.47 15.85 3.61
N GLN A 200 21.21 15.25 2.68
CA GLN A 200 21.07 13.84 2.34
C GLN A 200 22.33 13.05 2.72
N THR A 201 23.10 13.56 3.71
CA THR A 201 24.34 12.94 4.20
C THR A 201 24.14 11.52 4.74
N TRP A 202 22.92 11.14 5.10
CA TRP A 202 22.57 9.78 5.53
C TRP A 202 22.64 8.71 4.44
N ARG A 203 22.52 9.08 3.16
CA ARG A 203 22.40 8.12 2.04
C ARG A 203 23.64 7.26 1.86
N ALA A 204 24.83 7.85 1.92
CA ALA A 204 26.09 7.13 1.74
C ALA A 204 26.37 6.15 2.89
N PRO A 205 26.27 6.55 4.18
CA PRO A 205 26.37 5.61 5.29
C PRO A 205 25.33 4.48 5.26
N LEU A 206 24.07 4.80 4.91
CA LEU A 206 23.03 3.77 4.74
C LEU A 206 23.42 2.77 3.65
N ARG A 207 23.84 3.26 2.47
CA ARG A 207 24.25 2.40 1.35
C ARG A 207 25.45 1.51 1.74
N ALA A 208 26.42 2.05 2.47
CA ALA A 208 27.56 1.28 2.98
C ALA A 208 27.11 0.17 3.94
N ALA A 209 26.24 0.46 4.89
CA ALA A 209 25.68 -0.51 5.83
C ALA A 209 24.92 -1.65 5.10
N MET A 210 24.10 -1.29 4.11
CA MET A 210 23.34 -2.25 3.30
C MET A 210 24.27 -3.12 2.43
N ASN A 211 25.28 -2.55 1.79
CA ASN A 211 26.28 -3.30 1.02
C ASN A 211 27.03 -4.31 1.90
N TRP A 212 27.48 -3.88 3.09
CA TRP A 212 28.14 -4.79 4.03
C TRP A 212 27.21 -5.94 4.45
N LEU A 213 25.96 -5.65 4.79
CA LEU A 213 24.99 -6.68 5.18
C LEU A 213 24.70 -7.66 4.04
N ARG A 214 24.57 -7.16 2.80
CA ARG A 214 24.42 -8.00 1.60
C ARG A 214 25.60 -8.95 1.45
N ASP A 215 26.83 -8.45 1.59
CA ASP A 215 28.03 -9.27 1.38
C ASP A 215 28.17 -10.36 2.46
N GLU A 216 27.83 -10.06 3.71
CA GLU A 216 27.74 -11.09 4.77
C GLU A 216 26.63 -12.10 4.50
N ALA A 217 25.47 -11.66 4.02
CA ALA A 217 24.38 -12.56 3.66
C ALA A 217 24.75 -13.48 2.48
N VAL A 218 25.51 -12.99 1.49
CA VAL A 218 26.07 -13.80 0.40
C VAL A 218 27.03 -14.85 0.95
N ARG A 219 27.95 -14.47 1.83
CA ARG A 219 28.89 -15.41 2.45
C ARG A 219 28.16 -16.55 3.19
N ILE A 220 27.16 -16.21 4.02
CA ILE A 220 26.35 -17.21 4.73
C ILE A 220 25.56 -18.08 3.73
N TYR A 221 25.03 -17.48 2.67
CA TYR A 221 24.28 -18.20 1.64
C TYR A 221 25.12 -19.25 0.91
N GLU A 222 26.34 -18.88 0.52
CA GLU A 222 27.28 -19.80 -0.13
C GLU A 222 27.74 -20.91 0.82
N GLU A 223 28.16 -20.56 2.04
CA GLU A 223 28.65 -21.53 3.03
C GLU A 223 27.58 -22.56 3.42
N ARG A 224 26.34 -22.11 3.68
CA ARG A 224 25.26 -22.97 4.19
C ARG A 224 24.46 -23.63 3.07
N GLY A 225 24.35 -22.99 1.91
CA GLY A 225 23.57 -23.52 0.80
C GLY A 225 24.32 -24.55 -0.06
N ALA A 226 25.66 -24.61 -0.01
CA ALA A 226 26.45 -25.52 -0.84
C ALA A 226 26.08 -27.00 -0.68
N THR A 227 25.60 -27.40 0.51
CA THR A 227 25.13 -28.76 0.78
C THR A 227 23.69 -29.01 0.31
N LEU A 228 22.90 -27.96 0.12
CA LEU A 228 21.47 -28.04 -0.18
C LEU A 228 21.18 -27.90 -1.67
N PHE A 229 21.95 -27.09 -2.39
CA PHE A 229 21.78 -26.83 -3.82
C PHE A 229 23.06 -27.17 -4.59
N PRO A 230 22.95 -27.74 -5.81
CA PRO A 230 24.09 -27.91 -6.71
C PRO A 230 24.51 -26.57 -7.34
N ASP A 231 23.54 -25.73 -7.68
CA ASP A 231 23.73 -24.36 -8.15
C ASP A 231 22.86 -23.41 -7.30
N LEU A 232 23.54 -22.68 -6.42
CA LEU A 232 22.95 -21.74 -5.47
C LEU A 232 22.22 -20.60 -6.17
N TRP A 233 22.89 -19.97 -7.13
CA TRP A 233 22.39 -18.76 -7.78
C TRP A 233 21.24 -19.07 -8.71
N LEU A 234 21.29 -20.21 -9.40
CA LEU A 234 20.15 -20.69 -10.20
C LEU A 234 18.94 -21.01 -9.32
N ALA A 235 19.13 -21.62 -8.14
CA ALA A 235 18.05 -21.88 -7.20
C ALA A 235 17.45 -20.56 -6.68
N ARG A 236 18.28 -19.57 -6.32
CA ARG A 236 17.84 -18.22 -5.94
C ARG A 236 17.00 -17.57 -7.04
N ASP A 237 17.47 -17.58 -8.28
CA ASP A 237 16.80 -16.89 -9.39
C ASP A 237 15.46 -17.52 -9.74
N ASN A 238 15.37 -18.86 -9.66
CA ASN A 238 14.13 -19.59 -9.90
C ASN A 238 13.20 -19.67 -8.67
N TYR A 239 13.61 -19.12 -7.52
CA TYR A 239 12.76 -19.06 -6.34
C TYR A 239 11.52 -18.18 -6.54
N ILE A 240 11.50 -17.35 -7.59
CA ILE A 240 10.31 -16.60 -8.01
C ILE A 240 9.09 -17.49 -8.22
N ASP A 241 9.26 -18.74 -8.67
CA ASP A 241 8.16 -19.69 -8.87
C ASP A 241 7.45 -20.03 -7.55
N VAL A 242 8.22 -20.12 -6.46
CA VAL A 242 7.70 -20.34 -5.10
C VAL A 242 7.10 -19.06 -4.53
N ILE A 243 7.73 -17.90 -4.78
CA ILE A 243 7.19 -16.61 -4.31
C ILE A 243 5.81 -16.34 -4.89
N LEU A 244 5.60 -16.65 -6.18
CA LEU A 244 4.33 -16.48 -6.87
C LEU A 244 3.29 -17.54 -6.49
N ASN A 245 3.73 -18.72 -6.04
CA ASN A 245 2.87 -19.80 -5.62
C ASN A 245 3.52 -20.63 -4.51
N ARG A 246 3.10 -20.39 -3.26
CA ARG A 246 3.60 -21.10 -2.07
C ARG A 246 2.87 -22.41 -1.75
N SER A 247 2.10 -22.95 -2.69
CA SER A 247 1.46 -24.26 -2.48
C SER A 247 2.50 -25.36 -2.26
N ARG A 248 2.08 -26.42 -1.55
CA ARG A 248 2.92 -27.60 -1.30
C ARG A 248 3.46 -28.19 -2.59
N ASP A 249 2.61 -28.33 -3.62
CA ASP A 249 3.02 -28.88 -4.92
C ASP A 249 4.07 -28.02 -5.62
N ALA A 250 4.00 -26.69 -5.49
CA ALA A 250 5.00 -25.79 -6.07
C ALA A 250 6.35 -25.92 -5.36
N LEU A 251 6.33 -26.01 -4.02
CA LEU A 251 7.52 -26.26 -3.21
C LEU A 251 8.15 -27.62 -3.52
N ASP A 252 7.34 -28.68 -3.62
CA ASP A 252 7.83 -30.03 -3.94
C ASP A 252 8.47 -30.07 -5.34
N ARG A 253 7.86 -29.44 -6.34
CA ARG A 253 8.46 -29.31 -7.69
C ARG A 253 9.76 -28.50 -7.67
N PHE A 254 9.82 -27.43 -6.89
CA PHE A 254 11.02 -26.60 -6.78
C PHE A 254 12.19 -27.41 -6.19
N PHE A 255 11.98 -28.10 -5.06
CA PHE A 255 13.03 -28.92 -4.45
C PHE A 255 13.40 -30.12 -5.31
N LEU A 256 12.45 -30.78 -5.97
CA LEU A 256 12.75 -31.87 -6.90
C LEU A 256 13.71 -31.42 -8.02
N ARG A 257 13.59 -30.17 -8.48
CA ARG A 257 14.38 -29.64 -9.59
C ARG A 257 15.72 -29.05 -9.18
N TYR A 258 15.75 -28.32 -8.06
CA TYR A 258 16.89 -27.49 -7.69
C TYR A 258 17.65 -27.99 -6.46
N ALA A 259 17.09 -28.87 -5.64
CA ALA A 259 17.85 -29.42 -4.51
C ALA A 259 18.90 -30.43 -4.98
N ARG A 260 19.99 -30.55 -4.23
CA ARG A 260 21.07 -31.50 -4.51
C ARG A 260 20.61 -32.96 -4.35
N ALA A 261 19.72 -33.20 -3.40
CA ALA A 261 19.13 -34.50 -3.10
C ALA A 261 17.74 -34.28 -2.46
N GLU A 262 17.05 -35.38 -2.14
CA GLU A 262 15.83 -35.30 -1.34
C GLU A 262 16.15 -34.72 0.05
N LEU A 263 15.64 -33.52 0.31
CA LEU A 263 15.87 -32.81 1.55
C LEU A 263 14.90 -33.27 2.64
N THR A 264 15.42 -33.48 3.85
CA THR A 264 14.64 -33.65 5.08
C THR A 264 13.80 -32.41 5.39
N ALA A 265 12.81 -32.54 6.28
CA ALA A 265 11.97 -31.42 6.69
C ALA A 265 12.80 -30.23 7.23
N GLU A 266 13.81 -30.51 8.06
CA GLU A 266 14.70 -29.49 8.62
C GLU A 266 15.56 -28.81 7.55
N GLU A 267 16.09 -29.58 6.59
CA GLU A 267 16.87 -29.04 5.47
C GLU A 267 16.02 -28.18 4.55
N ARG A 268 14.74 -28.53 4.31
CA ARG A 268 13.82 -27.69 3.56
C ARG A 268 13.57 -26.35 4.24
N VAL A 269 13.43 -26.33 5.56
CA VAL A 269 13.31 -25.07 6.33
C VAL A 269 14.55 -24.20 6.15
N LYS A 270 15.74 -24.78 6.33
CA LYS A 270 17.02 -24.06 6.13
C LYS A 270 17.17 -23.55 4.70
N ALA A 271 16.81 -24.35 3.71
CA ALA A 271 16.83 -23.98 2.30
C ALA A 271 15.91 -22.78 2.01
N LEU A 272 14.68 -22.76 2.55
CA LEU A 272 13.77 -21.63 2.41
C LEU A 272 14.25 -20.39 3.16
N GLN A 273 14.79 -20.54 4.38
CA GLN A 273 15.38 -19.43 5.13
C GLN A 273 16.53 -18.78 4.34
N LEU A 274 17.39 -19.58 3.70
CA LEU A 274 18.48 -19.09 2.84
C LEU A 274 17.96 -18.31 1.63
N LEU A 275 16.93 -18.83 0.96
CA LEU A 275 16.31 -18.18 -0.20
C LEU A 275 15.57 -16.90 0.19
N GLU A 276 14.86 -16.89 1.32
CA GLU A 276 14.23 -15.68 1.87
C GLU A 276 15.25 -14.65 2.35
N MET A 277 16.40 -15.08 2.89
CA MET A 277 17.48 -14.17 3.26
C MET A 277 18.02 -13.44 2.02
N GLN A 278 18.26 -14.16 0.93
CA GLN A 278 18.68 -13.55 -0.34
C GLN A 278 17.58 -12.65 -0.93
N ARG A 279 16.32 -13.06 -0.86
CA ARG A 279 15.19 -12.21 -1.29
C ARG A 279 15.15 -10.90 -0.52
N ASN A 280 15.24 -10.93 0.81
CA ASN A 280 15.22 -9.72 1.63
C ASN A 280 16.47 -8.86 1.41
N ALA A 281 17.63 -9.48 1.12
CA ALA A 281 18.85 -8.77 0.74
C ALA A 281 18.71 -8.03 -0.61
N LEU A 282 17.85 -8.50 -1.52
CA LEU A 282 17.48 -7.74 -2.73
C LEU A 282 16.48 -6.62 -2.40
N LEU A 283 15.44 -6.92 -1.61
CA LEU A 283 14.37 -5.98 -1.28
C LEU A 283 14.86 -4.75 -0.50
N MET A 284 15.90 -4.88 0.34
CA MET A 284 16.46 -3.74 1.08
C MET A 284 17.12 -2.67 0.18
N PHE A 285 17.30 -2.96 -1.12
CA PHE A 285 17.77 -1.99 -2.13
C PHE A 285 16.63 -1.36 -2.95
N THR A 286 15.37 -1.46 -2.50
CA THR A 286 14.25 -0.75 -3.16
C THR A 286 14.54 0.74 -3.21
N SER A 287 14.58 1.31 -4.42
CA SER A 287 15.12 2.66 -4.68
C SER A 287 14.38 3.78 -3.95
N CYS A 288 13.09 3.61 -3.66
CA CYS A 288 12.27 4.58 -2.92
C CYS A 288 12.88 4.94 -1.55
N GLY A 289 13.54 3.99 -0.89
CA GLY A 289 14.19 4.21 0.42
C GLY A 289 15.43 5.10 0.39
N TRP A 290 15.83 5.63 -0.78
CA TRP A 290 16.83 6.71 -0.88
C TRP A 290 16.26 7.96 -1.56
N PHE A 291 15.04 7.91 -2.09
CA PHE A 291 14.53 8.98 -2.96
C PHE A 291 14.18 10.26 -2.19
N PHE A 292 13.59 10.09 -1.00
CA PHE A 292 13.07 11.16 -0.14
C PHE A 292 14.14 11.76 0.78
N ASP A 293 13.69 12.63 1.69
CA ASP A 293 14.57 13.61 2.33
C ASP A 293 15.26 13.09 3.60
N ASP A 294 14.70 12.09 4.31
CA ASP A 294 15.24 11.57 5.58
C ASP A 294 15.26 10.05 5.73
N ILE A 295 16.21 9.54 6.52
CA ILE A 295 16.34 8.12 6.87
C ILE A 295 15.17 7.58 7.70
N SER A 296 14.44 8.43 8.43
CA SER A 296 13.23 8.02 9.16
C SER A 296 11.97 7.98 8.30
N GLY A 297 12.07 8.26 6.99
CA GLY A 297 10.96 8.16 6.05
C GLY A 297 10.43 6.72 5.95
N ILE A 298 9.15 6.57 5.64
CA ILE A 298 8.48 5.26 5.63
C ILE A 298 9.13 4.28 4.64
N GLU A 299 9.62 4.78 3.51
CA GLU A 299 10.28 4.01 2.47
C GLU A 299 11.64 3.50 2.94
N THR A 300 12.42 4.36 3.60
CA THR A 300 13.72 3.98 4.16
C THR A 300 13.57 3.00 5.31
N VAL A 301 12.57 3.22 6.18
CA VAL A 301 12.22 2.29 7.26
C VAL A 301 11.80 0.93 6.70
N GLN A 302 11.06 0.89 5.58
CA GLN A 302 10.73 -0.37 4.91
C GLN A 302 11.98 -1.14 4.44
N ASN A 303 12.99 -0.45 3.91
CA ASN A 303 14.26 -1.09 3.58
C ASN A 303 15.01 -1.60 4.81
N LEU A 304 14.97 -0.87 5.92
CA LEU A 304 15.54 -1.32 7.18
C LEU A 304 14.79 -2.52 7.77
N LEU A 305 13.48 -2.66 7.56
CA LEU A 305 12.72 -3.85 7.93
C LEU A 305 13.19 -5.09 7.16
N TYR A 306 13.47 -4.95 5.85
CA TYR A 306 14.08 -6.03 5.08
C TYR A 306 15.49 -6.37 5.59
N ALA A 307 16.30 -5.37 5.91
CA ALA A 307 17.62 -5.57 6.50
C ALA A 307 17.55 -6.31 7.85
N ALA A 308 16.59 -5.94 8.72
CA ALA A 308 16.35 -6.64 9.99
C ALA A 308 15.97 -8.11 9.75
N ARG A 309 15.17 -8.40 8.72
CA ARG A 309 14.83 -9.79 8.35
C ARG A 309 16.04 -10.57 7.85
N VAL A 310 16.94 -9.94 7.08
CA VAL A 310 18.22 -10.55 6.68
C VAL A 310 19.06 -10.90 7.92
N ILE A 311 19.20 -9.98 8.86
CA ILE A 311 19.95 -10.18 10.11
C ILE A 311 19.36 -11.32 10.95
N GLN A 312 18.02 -11.38 11.06
CA GLN A 312 17.33 -12.43 11.79
C GLN A 312 17.61 -13.81 11.17
N LEU A 313 17.42 -13.96 9.86
CA LEU A 313 17.65 -15.21 9.14
C LEU A 313 19.14 -15.60 9.17
N ALA A 314 20.05 -14.64 9.01
CA ALA A 314 21.48 -14.87 9.11
C ALA A 314 21.87 -15.43 10.48
N ARG A 315 21.29 -14.90 11.57
CA ARG A 315 21.51 -15.40 12.93
C ARG A 315 20.98 -16.82 13.11
N GLU A 316 19.77 -17.12 12.63
CA GLU A 316 19.17 -18.47 12.69
C GLU A 316 20.02 -19.50 11.92
N LEU A 317 20.54 -19.14 10.74
CA LEU A 317 21.28 -20.04 9.86
C LEU A 317 22.75 -20.23 10.23
N SER A 318 23.38 -19.22 10.85
CA SER A 318 24.83 -19.22 11.09
C SER A 318 25.24 -19.12 12.56
N GLY A 319 24.32 -18.71 13.44
CA GLY A 319 24.62 -18.34 14.83
C GLY A 319 25.31 -16.98 15.01
N VAL A 320 25.66 -16.30 13.90
CA VAL A 320 26.37 -15.00 13.95
C VAL A 320 25.38 -13.87 14.17
N ASN A 321 25.65 -13.02 15.18
CA ASN A 321 24.85 -11.81 15.40
C ASN A 321 25.43 -10.62 14.62
N LEU A 322 24.85 -10.32 13.47
CA LEU A 322 25.25 -9.19 12.61
C LEU A 322 24.73 -7.83 13.09
N GLU A 323 23.71 -7.81 13.95
CA GLU A 323 22.99 -6.59 14.35
C GLU A 323 23.89 -5.51 14.96
N PRO A 324 24.80 -5.80 15.92
CA PRO A 324 25.59 -4.75 16.56
C PRO A 324 26.48 -3.98 15.57
N ARG A 325 27.09 -4.69 14.61
CA ARG A 325 27.93 -4.07 13.58
C ARG A 325 27.10 -3.32 12.54
N PHE A 326 25.89 -3.79 12.23
CA PHE A 326 24.96 -3.07 11.38
C PHE A 326 24.57 -1.72 11.99
N LEU A 327 24.18 -1.73 13.28
CA LEU A 327 23.80 -0.51 14.02
C LEU A 327 24.96 0.48 14.11
N ALA A 328 26.18 0.01 14.40
CA ALA A 328 27.37 0.87 14.43
C ALA A 328 27.62 1.60 13.10
N GLN A 329 27.29 0.99 11.96
CA GLN A 329 27.36 1.67 10.66
C GLN A 329 26.20 2.65 10.47
N LEU A 330 24.98 2.29 10.89
CA LEU A 330 23.80 3.16 10.81
C LEU A 330 23.89 4.41 11.70
N GLU A 331 24.68 4.39 12.78
CA GLU A 331 24.93 5.59 13.60
C GLU A 331 25.50 6.77 12.79
N GLN A 332 26.21 6.47 11.70
CA GLN A 332 26.78 7.50 10.80
C GLN A 332 25.74 8.11 9.87
N ALA A 333 24.58 7.48 9.69
CA ALA A 333 23.50 7.98 8.85
C ALA A 333 22.67 9.00 9.64
N ARG A 334 23.04 10.28 9.59
CA ARG A 334 22.39 11.35 10.38
C ARG A 334 20.98 11.67 9.89
N SER A 335 20.00 11.62 10.78
CA SER A 335 18.66 12.11 10.48
C SER A 335 18.61 13.63 10.60
N ASN A 336 17.84 14.26 9.73
CA ASN A 336 17.45 15.67 9.79
C ASN A 336 16.44 15.93 10.92
N ILE A 337 15.84 14.89 11.50
CA ILE A 337 14.85 15.00 12.56
C ILE A 337 15.53 14.85 13.93
N PRO A 338 15.50 15.87 14.81
CA PRO A 338 16.18 15.83 16.11
C PRO A 338 15.75 14.67 17.02
N ALA A 339 14.49 14.24 16.91
CA ALA A 339 13.96 13.13 17.71
C ALA A 339 14.60 11.77 17.35
N PHE A 340 15.08 11.61 16.11
CA PHE A 340 15.69 10.38 15.64
C PHE A 340 17.22 10.44 15.66
N VAL A 341 17.85 11.59 15.45
CA VAL A 341 19.32 11.77 15.50
C VAL A 341 20.08 11.02 14.39
N ASN A 342 19.98 9.68 14.32
CA ASN A 342 20.67 8.85 13.35
C ASN A 342 19.91 7.55 13.01
N GLY A 343 20.43 6.80 12.03
CA GLY A 343 19.85 5.55 11.55
C GLY A 343 19.76 4.43 12.59
N ALA A 344 20.66 4.39 13.59
CA ALA A 344 20.59 3.38 14.65
C ALA A 344 19.38 3.61 15.55
N ILE A 345 19.11 4.86 15.95
CA ILE A 345 17.91 5.20 16.72
C ILE A 345 16.63 5.02 15.89
N VAL A 346 16.67 5.31 14.59
CA VAL A 346 15.57 4.96 13.67
C VAL A 346 15.29 3.46 13.70
N TYR A 347 16.34 2.63 13.59
CA TYR A 347 16.19 1.18 13.67
C TYR A 347 15.59 0.75 15.01
N GLU A 348 16.12 1.24 16.14
CA GLU A 348 15.63 0.90 17.48
C GLU A 348 14.15 1.24 17.67
N ARG A 349 13.72 2.42 17.21
CA ARG A 349 12.35 2.91 17.46
C ARG A 349 11.33 2.45 16.42
N LEU A 350 11.72 2.37 15.15
CA LEU A 350 10.80 2.15 14.04
C LEU A 350 10.92 0.76 13.42
N VAL A 351 12.03 0.04 13.62
CA VAL A 351 12.29 -1.25 12.97
C VAL A 351 12.22 -2.39 13.99
N ARG A 352 12.96 -2.32 15.10
CA ARG A 352 13.03 -3.37 16.12
C ARG A 352 11.65 -3.83 16.64
N PRO A 353 10.67 -2.95 16.89
CA PRO A 353 9.33 -3.38 17.35
C PRO A 353 8.57 -4.24 16.34
N HIS A 354 8.94 -4.18 15.06
CA HIS A 354 8.31 -4.92 13.97
C HIS A 354 9.03 -6.24 13.64
N ILE A 355 10.13 -6.57 14.33
CA ILE A 355 10.74 -7.90 14.22
C ILE A 355 9.77 -8.92 14.83
N VAL A 356 9.54 -10.00 14.09
CA VAL A 356 8.59 -11.07 14.43
C VAL A 356 9.31 -12.40 14.45
N ASP A 357 9.13 -13.15 15.54
CA ASP A 357 9.49 -14.55 15.68
C ASP A 357 8.23 -15.40 15.95
N LEU A 358 8.36 -16.73 15.88
CA LEU A 358 7.23 -17.64 16.11
C LEU A 358 6.65 -17.51 17.52
N ARG A 359 7.49 -17.15 18.52
CA ARG A 359 7.05 -16.91 19.90
C ARG A 359 6.14 -15.69 20.02
N LYS A 360 6.45 -14.59 19.33
CA LYS A 360 5.60 -13.39 19.28
C LYS A 360 4.31 -13.64 18.52
N VAL A 361 4.33 -14.46 17.46
CA VAL A 361 3.11 -14.91 16.76
C VAL A 361 2.22 -15.72 17.70
N ALA A 362 2.80 -16.68 18.43
CA ALA A 362 2.10 -17.47 19.44
C ALA A 362 1.49 -16.57 20.54
N ALA A 363 2.24 -15.56 21.01
CA ALA A 363 1.76 -14.60 22.00
C ALA A 363 0.57 -13.79 21.50
N ASN A 364 0.65 -13.30 20.26
CA ASN A 364 -0.45 -12.58 19.62
C ASN A 364 -1.71 -13.43 19.57
N HIS A 365 -1.58 -14.68 19.12
CA HIS A 365 -2.71 -15.60 19.07
C HIS A 365 -3.32 -15.86 20.45
N ALA A 366 -2.49 -16.12 21.46
CA ALA A 366 -2.95 -16.33 22.84
C ALA A 366 -3.73 -15.14 23.40
N ILE A 367 -3.25 -13.91 23.18
CA ILE A 367 -3.95 -12.68 23.59
C ILE A 367 -5.29 -12.55 22.84
N LEU A 368 -5.31 -12.79 21.53
CA LEU A 368 -6.54 -12.73 20.73
C LEU A 368 -7.57 -13.78 21.18
N MET A 369 -7.14 -14.97 21.60
CA MET A 369 -8.05 -16.00 22.13
C MET A 369 -8.71 -15.58 23.45
N VAL A 370 -7.97 -14.94 24.37
CA VAL A 370 -8.54 -14.50 25.65
C VAL A 370 -9.35 -13.20 25.52
N ALA A 371 -8.96 -12.29 24.61
CA ALA A 371 -9.59 -10.98 24.45
C ALA A 371 -10.78 -10.97 23.49
N GLU A 372 -10.78 -11.82 22.47
CA GLU A 372 -11.78 -11.79 21.39
C GLU A 372 -12.40 -13.15 21.06
N ASP A 373 -12.14 -14.20 21.87
CA ASP A 373 -12.57 -15.57 21.58
C ASP A 373 -12.19 -16.03 20.15
N ALA A 374 -10.98 -15.64 19.72
CA ALA A 374 -10.43 -16.05 18.43
C ALA A 374 -10.42 -17.59 18.29
N PRO A 375 -10.65 -18.13 17.08
CA PRO A 375 -10.73 -19.57 16.88
C PRO A 375 -9.40 -20.25 17.21
N ALA A 376 -9.46 -21.46 17.76
CA ALA A 376 -8.27 -22.23 18.12
C ALA A 376 -7.38 -22.57 16.91
N THR A 377 -7.92 -22.56 15.69
CA THR A 377 -7.13 -22.73 14.46
C THR A 377 -7.38 -21.56 13.52
N GLY A 378 -6.34 -21.13 12.81
CA GLY A 378 -6.48 -20.06 11.83
C GLY A 378 -5.16 -19.59 11.22
N HIS A 379 -5.25 -18.47 10.53
CA HIS A 379 -4.10 -17.78 9.95
C HIS A 379 -3.90 -16.43 10.61
N LEU A 380 -2.65 -16.14 10.97
CA LEU A 380 -2.22 -14.81 11.39
C LEU A 380 -1.17 -14.32 10.39
N TYR A 381 -1.62 -13.55 9.39
CA TYR A 381 -0.80 -13.13 8.24
C TYR A 381 -0.10 -14.31 7.54
N ALA A 382 1.23 -14.39 7.62
CA ALA A 382 2.04 -15.44 6.98
C ALA A 382 2.23 -16.69 7.86
N TYR A 383 1.45 -16.84 8.93
CA TYR A 383 1.58 -17.93 9.89
C TYR A 383 0.28 -18.70 10.05
N GLU A 384 0.40 -20.02 10.17
CA GLU A 384 -0.65 -20.92 10.63
C GLU A 384 -0.51 -21.10 12.14
N VAL A 385 -1.64 -21.05 12.85
CA VAL A 385 -1.71 -21.24 14.30
C VAL A 385 -2.74 -22.31 14.63
N GLU A 386 -2.37 -23.19 15.57
CA GLU A 386 -3.22 -24.26 16.09
C GLU A 386 -3.04 -24.35 17.61
N ALA A 387 -4.07 -23.96 18.35
CA ALA A 387 -4.18 -24.10 19.78
C ALA A 387 -4.93 -25.40 20.14
N THR A 388 -4.38 -26.16 21.08
CA THR A 388 -4.90 -27.44 21.55
C THR A 388 -4.85 -27.51 23.08
N ASP A 389 -5.63 -28.44 23.64
CA ASP A 389 -5.69 -28.73 25.08
C ASP A 389 -6.01 -27.50 25.95
N THR A 390 -6.79 -26.56 25.43
CA THR A 390 -7.00 -25.27 26.10
C THR A 390 -7.91 -25.36 27.32
N CYS A 391 -7.56 -24.67 28.40
CA CYS A 391 -8.37 -24.51 29.61
C CYS A 391 -8.62 -23.02 29.89
N LYS A 392 -9.89 -22.60 29.90
CA LYS A 392 -10.32 -21.22 30.18
C LYS A 392 -11.11 -21.15 31.49
N ARG A 393 -10.76 -20.19 32.35
CA ARG A 393 -11.52 -19.83 33.56
C ARG A 393 -11.94 -18.36 33.46
N THR A 394 -13.21 -18.08 33.69
CA THR A 394 -13.79 -16.72 33.60
C THR A 394 -14.43 -16.35 34.94
N LEU A 395 -14.18 -15.12 35.40
CA LEU A 395 -14.80 -14.53 36.59
C LEU A 395 -15.22 -13.09 36.25
N GLY A 396 -16.50 -12.90 35.96
CA GLY A 396 -17.01 -11.62 35.45
C GLY A 396 -16.40 -11.29 34.09
N GLU A 397 -15.86 -10.08 33.94
CA GLU A 397 -15.16 -9.63 32.73
C GLU A 397 -13.71 -10.13 32.63
N ARG A 398 -13.19 -10.74 33.70
CA ARG A 398 -11.82 -11.23 33.75
C ARG A 398 -11.76 -12.69 33.33
N SER A 399 -10.73 -13.08 32.59
CA SER A 399 -10.52 -14.48 32.22
C SER A 399 -9.05 -14.83 32.12
N VAL A 400 -8.76 -16.11 32.35
CA VAL A 400 -7.44 -16.71 32.16
C VAL A 400 -7.60 -17.92 31.26
N LEU A 401 -6.71 -18.04 30.27
CA LEU A 401 -6.66 -19.10 29.29
C LEU A 401 -5.25 -19.69 29.28
N ALA A 402 -5.12 -21.00 29.40
CA ALA A 402 -3.88 -21.69 29.08
C ALA A 402 -4.10 -22.76 28.03
N GLY A 403 -3.03 -23.16 27.37
CA GLY A 403 -3.07 -24.23 26.38
C GLY A 403 -1.71 -24.46 25.73
N ILE A 404 -1.74 -25.27 24.68
CA ILE A 404 -0.60 -25.53 23.81
C ILE A 404 -0.89 -24.85 22.48
N VAL A 405 0.05 -24.07 21.96
CA VAL A 405 -0.07 -23.45 20.63
C VAL A 405 1.09 -23.86 19.75
N LYS A 406 0.74 -24.39 18.58
CA LYS A 406 1.65 -24.73 17.50
C LYS A 406 1.58 -23.62 16.46
N VAL A 407 2.75 -23.10 16.08
CA VAL A 407 2.86 -22.02 15.10
C VAL A 407 3.77 -22.47 13.97
N ARG A 408 3.31 -22.28 12.73
CA ARG A 408 4.06 -22.62 11.53
C ARG A 408 4.12 -21.45 10.56
N SER A 409 5.30 -21.15 10.03
CA SER A 409 5.46 -20.19 8.94
C SER A 409 5.03 -20.80 7.60
N THR A 410 4.15 -20.13 6.87
CA THR A 410 3.79 -20.50 5.49
C THR A 410 4.89 -20.13 4.47
N VAL A 411 5.91 -19.38 4.92
CA VAL A 411 7.00 -18.87 4.09
C VAL A 411 8.24 -19.76 4.20
N THR A 412 8.68 -20.07 5.42
CA THR A 412 9.89 -20.88 5.67
C THR A 412 9.58 -22.31 6.09
N LEU A 413 8.32 -22.63 6.37
CA LEU A 413 7.87 -23.90 6.97
C LEU A 413 8.41 -24.17 8.38
N GLN A 414 9.14 -23.21 8.98
CA GLN A 414 9.59 -23.31 10.37
C GLN A 414 8.37 -23.45 11.28
N GLU A 415 8.50 -24.34 12.26
CA GLU A 415 7.42 -24.73 13.14
C GLU A 415 7.94 -24.86 14.57
N GLU A 416 7.22 -24.27 15.52
CA GLU A 416 7.52 -24.36 16.95
C GLU A 416 6.23 -24.55 17.75
N THR A 417 6.35 -25.19 18.91
CA THR A 417 5.22 -25.45 19.81
C THR A 417 5.53 -24.87 21.18
N PHE A 418 4.58 -24.09 21.69
CA PHE A 418 4.68 -23.40 22.97
C PHE A 418 3.54 -23.83 23.88
N MET A 419 3.81 -23.93 25.18
CA MET A 419 2.76 -23.79 26.17
C MET A 419 2.57 -22.30 26.47
N PHE A 420 1.33 -21.88 26.67
CA PHE A 420 1.01 -20.49 26.95
C PHE A 420 0.02 -20.36 28.10
N ALA A 421 0.07 -19.19 28.74
CA ALA A 421 -1.01 -18.70 29.58
C ALA A 421 -1.26 -17.23 29.25
N SER A 422 -2.51 -16.86 29.07
CA SER A 422 -2.96 -15.51 28.75
C SER A 422 -4.09 -15.10 29.66
N ALA A 423 -4.11 -13.83 30.04
CA ALA A 423 -5.09 -13.27 30.95
C ALA A 423 -5.67 -11.97 30.38
N ASN A 424 -6.99 -11.86 30.50
CA ASN A 424 -7.72 -10.61 30.42
C ASN A 424 -8.11 -10.20 31.85
N LEU A 425 -7.52 -9.12 32.35
CA LEU A 425 -7.73 -8.64 33.72
C LEU A 425 -8.76 -7.51 33.80
N GLY A 426 -9.44 -7.22 32.68
CA GLY A 426 -10.37 -6.11 32.53
C GLY A 426 -9.69 -4.86 31.97
N GLU A 427 -10.53 -3.97 31.42
CA GLU A 427 -10.16 -2.72 30.77
C GLU A 427 -9.10 -2.92 29.66
N HIS A 428 -7.84 -2.57 29.94
CA HIS A 428 -6.73 -2.53 29.00
C HIS A 428 -5.61 -3.51 29.36
N LYS A 429 -5.79 -4.32 30.39
CA LYS A 429 -4.77 -5.23 30.91
C LYS A 429 -4.92 -6.62 30.28
N LEU A 430 -4.26 -6.78 29.14
CA LEU A 430 -4.07 -8.05 28.46
C LEU A 430 -2.62 -8.50 28.58
N GLU A 431 -2.42 -9.75 28.99
CA GLU A 431 -1.09 -10.34 29.15
C GLU A 431 -1.06 -11.76 28.56
N ALA A 432 0.10 -12.13 28.01
CA ALA A 432 0.42 -13.51 27.65
C ALA A 432 1.86 -13.84 28.03
N ARG A 433 2.05 -15.06 28.51
CA ARG A 433 3.34 -15.66 28.83
C ARG A 433 3.45 -16.97 28.08
N LEU A 434 4.65 -17.27 27.57
CA LEU A 434 4.89 -18.46 26.76
C LEU A 434 6.22 -19.11 27.14
N ALA A 435 6.29 -20.42 27.00
CA ALA A 435 7.53 -21.19 27.07
C ALA A 435 7.49 -22.30 26.03
N PRO A 436 8.65 -22.85 25.62
CA PRO A 436 8.68 -24.10 24.86
C PRO A 436 7.82 -25.16 25.55
N TYR A 437 7.07 -25.93 24.77
CA TYR A 437 6.20 -26.95 25.33
C TYR A 437 7.01 -28.00 26.11
N GLU A 438 6.69 -28.16 27.40
CA GLU A 438 7.25 -29.19 28.26
C GLU A 438 6.09 -29.90 28.99
N PRO A 439 5.88 -31.22 28.77
CA PRO A 439 4.70 -31.92 29.25
C PRO A 439 4.47 -31.85 30.76
N GLU A 440 5.52 -31.91 31.59
CA GLU A 440 5.37 -31.91 33.05
C GLU A 440 4.95 -30.53 33.58
N ALA A 441 5.64 -29.48 33.15
CA ALA A 441 5.30 -28.09 33.46
C ALA A 441 3.91 -27.73 32.96
N TYR A 442 3.51 -28.24 31.78
CA TYR A 442 2.16 -28.04 31.27
C TYR A 442 1.10 -28.74 32.12
N ARG A 443 1.34 -29.97 32.58
CA ARG A 443 0.42 -30.65 33.52
C ARG A 443 0.26 -29.88 34.83
N GLN A 444 1.34 -29.28 35.34
CA GLN A 444 1.29 -28.43 36.54
C GLN A 444 0.45 -27.16 36.29
N LEU A 445 0.63 -26.53 35.13
CA LEU A 445 -0.16 -25.37 34.68
C LEU A 445 -1.66 -25.71 34.57
N GLN A 446 -1.98 -26.83 33.93
CA GLN A 446 -3.35 -27.29 33.74
C GLN A 446 -4.00 -27.65 35.09
N ALA A 447 -3.33 -28.45 35.91
CA ALA A 447 -3.83 -28.87 37.22
C ALA A 447 -4.17 -27.66 38.11
N HIS A 448 -3.34 -26.63 38.08
CA HIS A 448 -3.57 -25.40 38.85
C HIS A 448 -4.80 -24.63 38.36
N LEU A 449 -4.99 -24.49 37.04
CA LEU A 449 -6.14 -23.80 36.48
C LEU A 449 -7.46 -24.55 36.68
N THR A 450 -7.41 -25.88 36.71
CA THR A 450 -8.58 -26.76 36.88
C THR A 450 -8.91 -27.12 38.33
N ALA A 451 -8.05 -26.79 39.30
CA ALA A 451 -8.26 -27.17 40.69
C ALA A 451 -9.51 -26.48 41.26
N GLU A 452 -10.57 -27.27 41.51
CA GLU A 452 -11.85 -26.84 42.10
C GLU A 452 -11.69 -26.15 43.46
N ALA A 453 -10.59 -26.38 44.18
CA ALA A 453 -10.31 -25.85 45.52
C ALA A 453 -9.55 -24.52 45.53
N CYS A 454 -9.24 -23.92 44.38
CA CYS A 454 -8.56 -22.62 44.34
C CYS A 454 -9.57 -21.47 44.55
N ASP A 455 -9.72 -21.08 45.83
CA ASP A 455 -10.17 -19.75 46.30
C ASP A 455 -9.20 -18.62 45.90
N LEU A 456 -8.17 -18.94 45.11
CA LEU A 456 -7.20 -17.98 44.62
C LEU A 456 -7.90 -16.90 43.79
N THR A 457 -7.65 -15.66 44.18
CA THR A 457 -7.93 -14.49 43.37
C THR A 457 -7.19 -14.60 42.03
N LEU A 458 -7.71 -13.93 41.00
CA LEU A 458 -7.04 -13.87 39.68
C LEU A 458 -5.59 -13.36 39.77
N GLU A 459 -5.29 -12.53 40.76
CA GLU A 459 -3.95 -11.98 41.03
C GLU A 459 -2.98 -13.08 41.52
N GLU A 460 -3.41 -13.95 42.43
CA GLU A 460 -2.60 -15.11 42.85
C GLU A 460 -2.40 -16.13 41.73
N GLY A 461 -3.39 -16.26 40.83
CA GLY A 461 -3.25 -17.04 39.60
C GLY A 461 -2.16 -16.49 38.68
N LEU A 462 -2.06 -15.16 38.51
CA LEU A 462 -1.01 -14.53 37.69
C LEU A 462 0.38 -14.69 38.28
N ASP A 463 0.53 -14.52 39.60
CA ASP A 463 1.80 -14.71 40.29
C ASP A 463 2.29 -16.15 40.11
N PHE A 464 1.39 -17.13 40.19
CA PHE A 464 1.72 -18.53 39.92
C PHE A 464 2.08 -18.76 38.44
N LEU A 465 1.33 -18.16 37.50
CA LEU A 465 1.69 -18.22 36.07
C LEU A 465 3.10 -17.66 35.82
N ALA A 466 3.52 -16.63 36.57
CA ALA A 466 4.88 -16.11 36.51
C ALA A 466 5.93 -17.08 37.07
N THR A 467 5.57 -18.01 37.96
CA THR A 467 6.50 -19.05 38.43
C THR A 467 6.74 -20.14 37.38
N ILE A 468 5.72 -20.53 36.62
CA ILE A 468 5.84 -21.55 35.56
C ILE A 468 6.37 -20.92 34.26
N LEU A 469 5.98 -19.68 33.95
CA LEU A 469 6.32 -18.95 32.74
C LEU A 469 7.00 -17.61 33.09
N PRO A 470 8.29 -17.64 33.51
CA PRO A 470 8.95 -16.49 34.11
C PRO A 470 9.12 -15.28 33.19
N GLU A 471 9.56 -15.44 31.94
CA GLU A 471 9.78 -14.33 31.01
C GLU A 471 9.75 -14.72 29.51
N PRO A 472 9.47 -13.77 28.59
CA PRO A 472 8.93 -12.43 28.80
C PRO A 472 7.39 -12.43 28.77
N THR A 473 6.80 -11.41 29.41
CA THR A 473 5.38 -11.10 29.30
C THR A 473 5.13 -10.28 28.04
N TYR A 474 4.21 -10.74 27.21
CA TYR A 474 3.67 -10.01 26.08
C TYR A 474 2.41 -9.29 26.52
N ALA A 475 2.33 -8.00 26.21
CA ALA A 475 1.16 -7.19 26.54
C ALA A 475 0.57 -6.58 25.27
N LEU A 476 -0.45 -5.73 25.42
CA LEU A 476 -1.09 -5.04 24.30
C LEU A 476 -0.09 -4.35 23.34
N PRO A 477 1.00 -3.66 23.78
CA PRO A 477 1.98 -3.07 22.87
C PRO A 477 2.86 -4.09 22.12
N SER A 478 2.87 -5.34 22.54
CA SER A 478 3.60 -6.43 21.89
C SER A 478 2.84 -7.05 20.72
N LEU A 479 1.56 -6.71 20.58
CA LEU A 479 0.72 -7.18 19.48
C LEU A 479 1.15 -6.58 18.14
N PHE A 480 0.78 -7.27 17.06
CA PHE A 480 0.86 -6.72 15.72
C PHE A 480 0.00 -5.46 15.63
N ARG A 481 0.49 -4.46 14.88
CA ARG A 481 -0.05 -3.11 14.95
C ARG A 481 -1.54 -3.04 14.60
N ASP A 482 -2.01 -3.81 13.64
CA ASP A 482 -3.42 -3.82 13.25
C ASP A 482 -4.27 -4.55 14.29
N GLU A 483 -3.76 -5.64 14.86
CA GLU A 483 -4.41 -6.38 15.95
C GLU A 483 -4.55 -5.53 17.21
N MET A 484 -3.46 -4.84 17.59
CA MET A 484 -3.44 -3.88 18.68
C MET A 484 -4.49 -2.78 18.46
N ARG A 485 -4.50 -2.17 17.27
CA ARG A 485 -5.48 -1.13 16.93
C ARG A 485 -6.91 -1.65 17.02
N ARG A 486 -7.16 -2.84 16.49
CA ARG A 486 -8.48 -3.48 16.53
C ARG A 486 -8.99 -3.67 17.97
N ILE A 487 -8.15 -4.22 18.84
CA ILE A 487 -8.48 -4.38 20.27
C ILE A 487 -8.70 -3.02 20.92
N VAL A 488 -7.80 -2.06 20.72
CA VAL A 488 -7.90 -0.71 21.31
C VAL A 488 -9.20 -0.01 20.88
N TYR A 489 -9.54 -0.02 19.60
CA TYR A 489 -10.78 0.60 19.11
C TYR A 489 -12.04 -0.06 19.68
N ARG A 490 -12.01 -1.37 19.92
CA ARG A 490 -13.10 -2.07 20.60
C ARG A 490 -13.23 -1.65 22.06
N LEU A 491 -12.13 -1.62 22.79
CA LEU A 491 -12.10 -1.18 24.20
C LEU A 491 -12.57 0.26 24.38
N LEU A 492 -12.36 1.11 23.36
CA LEU A 492 -12.82 2.49 23.35
C LEU A 492 -14.28 2.64 22.92
N GLY A 493 -14.91 1.62 22.34
CA GLY A 493 -16.27 1.68 21.80
C GLY A 493 -17.30 2.09 22.84
N ASP A 494 -17.47 1.30 23.90
CA ASP A 494 -18.49 1.55 24.92
C ASP A 494 -18.26 2.86 25.70
N PRO A 495 -17.02 3.21 26.12
CA PRO A 495 -16.77 4.51 26.76
C PRO A 495 -17.08 5.70 25.85
N ILE A 496 -16.74 5.62 24.55
CA ILE A 496 -17.05 6.68 23.58
C ILE A 496 -18.56 6.78 23.40
N GLN A 497 -19.26 5.66 23.23
CA GLN A 497 -20.71 5.65 23.06
C GLN A 497 -21.43 6.21 24.29
N THR A 498 -21.02 5.81 25.49
CA THR A 498 -21.54 6.35 26.75
C THR A 498 -21.32 7.86 26.84
N ALA A 499 -20.12 8.35 26.45
CA ALA A 499 -19.83 9.78 26.44
C ALA A 499 -20.70 10.54 25.44
N ILE A 500 -20.95 9.96 24.25
CA ILE A 500 -21.86 10.51 23.24
C ILE A 500 -23.27 10.65 23.83
N GLU A 501 -23.83 9.60 24.42
CA GLU A 501 -25.19 9.61 24.99
C GLU A 501 -25.35 10.67 26.09
N VAL A 502 -24.36 10.82 26.96
CA VAL A 502 -24.34 11.87 27.99
C VAL A 502 -24.31 13.26 27.36
N MET A 503 -23.47 13.46 26.33
CA MET A 503 -23.39 14.75 25.63
C MET A 503 -24.68 15.07 24.86
N GLU A 504 -25.31 14.09 24.22
CA GLU A 504 -26.61 14.25 23.54
C GLU A 504 -27.68 14.69 24.54
N LYS A 505 -27.78 14.00 25.69
CA LYS A 505 -28.74 14.36 26.74
C LYS A 505 -28.51 15.79 27.27
N LEU A 506 -27.26 16.14 27.56
CA LEU A 506 -26.91 17.49 28.02
C LEU A 506 -27.21 18.55 26.96
N TYR A 507 -27.01 18.24 25.68
CA TYR A 507 -27.39 19.10 24.57
C TYR A 507 -28.90 19.33 24.54
N GLU A 508 -29.71 18.26 24.60
CA GLU A 508 -31.17 18.35 24.55
C GLU A 508 -31.75 19.17 25.71
N GLU A 509 -31.27 18.93 26.94
CA GLU A 509 -31.69 19.66 28.14
C GLU A 509 -31.40 21.17 28.04
N ASN A 510 -30.27 21.54 27.42
CA ASN A 510 -29.84 22.93 27.30
C ASN A 510 -30.30 23.60 26.00
N ALA A 511 -30.82 22.86 25.01
CA ALA A 511 -31.20 23.39 23.71
C ALA A 511 -32.21 24.57 23.79
N PRO A 512 -33.24 24.56 24.66
CA PRO A 512 -34.14 25.72 24.80
C PRO A 512 -33.41 26.99 25.27
N LEU A 513 -32.52 26.88 26.25
CA LEU A 513 -31.72 28.01 26.77
C LEU A 513 -30.75 28.52 25.70
N MET A 514 -30.06 27.62 25.01
CA MET A 514 -29.13 27.98 23.94
C MET A 514 -29.84 28.72 22.81
N ARG A 515 -31.07 28.29 22.45
CA ARG A 515 -31.91 28.98 21.46
C ARG A 515 -32.30 30.38 21.96
N PHE A 516 -32.67 30.51 23.23
CA PHE A 516 -32.99 31.80 23.83
C PHE A 516 -31.80 32.78 23.82
N LEU A 517 -30.61 32.34 24.24
CA LEU A 517 -29.39 33.17 24.21
C LEU A 517 -29.11 33.71 22.81
N ARG A 518 -29.32 32.87 21.79
CA ARG A 518 -29.15 33.27 20.39
C ARG A 518 -30.16 34.30 19.92
N THR A 519 -31.43 34.22 20.37
CA THR A 519 -32.42 35.26 20.06
C THR A 519 -32.05 36.62 20.66
N LEU A 520 -31.20 36.63 21.69
CA LEU A 520 -30.67 37.83 22.33
C LEU A 520 -29.30 38.26 21.78
N ASP A 521 -28.78 37.60 20.74
CA ASP A 521 -27.43 37.81 20.20
C ASP A 521 -26.30 37.67 21.25
N VAL A 522 -26.53 36.82 22.26
CA VAL A 522 -25.54 36.51 23.30
C VAL A 522 -24.71 35.30 22.85
N PRO A 523 -23.37 35.39 22.80
CA PRO A 523 -22.53 34.26 22.40
C PRO A 523 -22.66 33.11 23.40
N LEU A 524 -22.73 31.88 22.88
CA LEU A 524 -22.78 30.70 23.72
C LEU A 524 -21.47 30.55 24.53
N PRO A 525 -21.55 30.19 25.81
CA PRO A 525 -20.38 29.77 26.58
C PRO A 525 -19.61 28.66 25.85
N LYS A 526 -18.27 28.72 25.87
CA LYS A 526 -17.38 27.81 25.12
C LYS A 526 -17.72 26.33 25.33
N VAL A 527 -18.10 25.94 26.54
CA VAL A 527 -18.46 24.55 26.89
C VAL A 527 -19.69 24.09 26.11
N LEU A 528 -20.75 24.90 26.07
CA LEU A 528 -21.98 24.60 25.32
C LEU A 528 -21.76 24.62 23.81
N ALA A 529 -20.93 25.55 23.32
CA ALA A 529 -20.56 25.62 21.90
C ALA A 529 -19.79 24.38 21.45
N THR A 530 -18.78 23.95 22.21
CA THR A 530 -17.96 22.76 21.90
C THR A 530 -18.79 21.48 21.92
N MET A 531 -19.66 21.34 22.93
CA MET A 531 -20.59 20.20 23.03
C MET A 531 -21.57 20.17 21.86
N SER A 532 -22.17 21.31 21.52
CA SER A 532 -23.10 21.42 20.38
C SER A 532 -22.42 21.05 19.06
N GLN A 533 -21.18 21.50 18.85
CA GLN A 533 -20.40 21.14 17.67
C GLN A 533 -20.19 19.64 17.55
N PHE A 534 -19.80 18.97 18.63
CA PHE A 534 -19.62 17.52 18.62
C PHE A 534 -20.94 16.77 18.38
N VAL A 535 -21.98 17.07 19.17
CA VAL A 535 -23.28 16.38 19.12
C VAL A 535 -23.96 16.56 17.75
N LEU A 536 -23.96 17.76 17.20
CA LEU A 536 -24.63 18.02 15.91
C LEU A 536 -23.92 17.35 14.73
N ASN A 537 -22.58 17.26 14.77
CA ASN A 537 -21.82 16.47 13.80
C ASN A 537 -22.17 14.98 13.92
N HIS A 538 -22.21 14.43 15.14
CA HIS A 538 -22.57 13.04 15.36
C HIS A 538 -24.01 12.72 14.92
N LEU A 539 -24.99 13.55 15.29
CA LEU A 539 -26.39 13.37 14.89
C LEU A 539 -26.57 13.47 13.37
N LEU A 540 -25.85 14.38 12.70
CA LEU A 540 -25.86 14.47 11.25
C LEU A 540 -25.25 13.23 10.61
N GLN A 541 -24.10 12.76 11.11
CA GLN A 541 -23.48 11.52 10.65
C GLN A 541 -24.44 10.33 10.82
N ARG A 542 -25.04 10.16 12.00
CA ARG A 542 -26.03 9.10 12.26
C ARG A 542 -27.23 9.21 11.32
N ALA A 543 -27.75 10.42 11.09
CA ALA A 543 -28.84 10.62 10.15
C ALA A 543 -28.47 10.19 8.72
N ILE A 544 -27.24 10.50 8.27
CA ILE A 544 -26.71 10.04 6.98
C ILE A 544 -26.61 8.52 6.95
N GLU A 545 -26.09 7.89 8.00
CA GLU A 545 -25.74 6.47 7.96
C GLU A 545 -26.94 5.53 8.21
N THR A 546 -27.86 5.90 9.10
CA THR A 546 -28.92 5.00 9.59
C THR A 546 -30.33 5.52 9.36
N GLU A 547 -30.54 6.82 9.20
CA GLU A 547 -31.89 7.43 9.08
C GLU A 547 -32.15 8.00 7.66
N ASN A 548 -31.31 7.66 6.68
CA ASN A 548 -31.34 8.24 5.34
C ASN A 548 -32.44 7.67 4.42
N ASP A 549 -33.34 6.82 4.94
CA ASP A 549 -34.61 6.48 4.29
C ASP A 549 -35.46 7.74 4.03
N SER A 550 -35.29 8.78 4.85
CA SER A 550 -35.90 10.10 4.74
C SER A 550 -34.81 11.17 4.51
N PRO A 551 -34.55 11.58 3.26
CA PRO A 551 -33.60 12.65 2.96
C PRO A 551 -33.90 13.96 3.71
N GLU A 552 -35.18 14.20 4.04
CA GLU A 552 -35.66 15.32 4.83
C GLU A 552 -35.09 15.32 6.25
N THR A 553 -34.90 14.13 6.86
CA THR A 553 -34.29 14.00 8.19
C THR A 553 -32.84 14.45 8.16
N VAL A 554 -32.07 13.98 7.17
CA VAL A 554 -30.67 14.38 6.98
C VAL A 554 -30.57 15.89 6.76
N ARG A 555 -31.48 16.44 5.93
CA ARG A 555 -31.55 17.86 5.66
C ARG A 555 -31.88 18.68 6.90
N ALA A 556 -32.81 18.23 7.72
CA ALA A 556 -33.17 18.90 8.97
C ALA A 556 -31.97 18.96 9.93
N ARG A 557 -31.21 17.86 10.08
CA ARG A 557 -29.98 17.84 10.90
C ARG A 557 -28.90 18.75 10.35
N TYR A 558 -28.74 18.78 9.03
CA TYR A 558 -27.79 19.69 8.39
C TYR A 558 -28.17 21.16 8.62
N GLN A 559 -29.45 21.51 8.44
CA GLN A 559 -29.95 22.87 8.70
C GLN A 559 -29.85 23.25 10.17
N GLU A 560 -30.06 22.30 11.09
CA GLU A 560 -29.85 22.49 12.51
C GLU A 560 -28.37 22.85 12.78
N ALA A 561 -27.42 22.06 12.28
CA ALA A 561 -25.99 22.30 12.43
C ALA A 561 -25.56 23.67 11.86
N LEU A 562 -26.05 24.03 10.66
CA LEU A 562 -25.83 25.35 10.07
C LEU A 562 -26.40 26.48 10.93
N SER A 563 -27.60 26.27 11.48
CA SER A 563 -28.20 27.26 12.35
C SER A 563 -27.26 27.50 13.54
N TRP A 564 -26.69 26.48 14.15
CA TRP A 564 -25.78 26.65 15.29
C TRP A 564 -24.39 27.16 14.92
N ASN A 565 -24.12 27.45 13.64
CA ASN A 565 -22.81 27.84 13.10
C ASN A 565 -21.70 26.86 13.54
N VAL A 566 -22.03 25.58 13.53
CA VAL A 566 -21.11 24.50 13.88
C VAL A 566 -20.11 24.29 12.75
N GLU A 567 -18.83 24.17 13.10
CA GLU A 567 -17.82 23.68 12.18
C GLU A 567 -18.06 22.18 11.93
N LEU A 568 -18.35 21.85 10.67
CA LEU A 568 -18.69 20.51 10.24
C LEU A 568 -17.43 19.64 10.09
N ASP A 569 -17.52 18.39 10.52
CA ASP A 569 -16.50 17.37 10.30
C ASP A 569 -16.53 16.89 8.84
N ALA A 570 -15.94 17.70 7.97
CA ALA A 570 -15.93 17.47 6.54
C ALA A 570 -15.39 16.07 6.16
N GLY A 571 -14.42 15.54 6.91
CA GLY A 571 -13.82 14.23 6.63
C GLY A 571 -14.81 13.10 6.87
N ASN A 572 -15.35 13.00 8.09
CA ASN A 572 -16.25 11.92 8.46
C ASN A 572 -17.60 12.01 7.73
N LEU A 573 -18.14 13.23 7.58
CA LEU A 573 -19.42 13.44 6.88
C LEU A 573 -19.31 13.18 5.37
N SER A 574 -18.21 13.59 4.73
CA SER A 574 -17.97 13.29 3.30
C SER A 574 -17.86 11.79 3.06
N TYR A 575 -17.13 11.07 3.93
CA TYR A 575 -17.02 9.62 3.86
C TYR A 575 -18.38 8.91 4.07
N ALA A 576 -19.16 9.35 5.07
CA ALA A 576 -20.49 8.79 5.33
C ALA A 576 -21.44 9.00 4.13
N LEU A 577 -21.46 10.20 3.55
CA LEU A 577 -22.25 10.50 2.36
C LEU A 577 -21.80 9.68 1.14
N GLU A 578 -20.49 9.60 0.89
CA GLU A 578 -19.94 8.78 -0.20
C GLU A 578 -20.37 7.32 -0.07
N ARG A 579 -20.23 6.73 1.13
CA ARG A 579 -20.63 5.34 1.39
C ARG A 579 -22.11 5.10 1.11
N VAL A 580 -22.98 5.97 1.62
CA VAL A 580 -24.44 5.84 1.48
C VAL A 580 -24.87 6.06 0.03
N LEU A 581 -24.33 7.07 -0.66
CA LEU A 581 -24.63 7.31 -2.07
C LEU A 581 -24.17 6.15 -2.96
N ASN A 582 -23.00 5.57 -2.68
CA ASN A 582 -22.50 4.37 -3.36
C ASN A 582 -23.45 3.18 -3.18
N GLN A 583 -23.89 2.94 -1.94
CA GLN A 583 -24.84 1.87 -1.63
C GLN A 583 -26.17 2.07 -2.37
N LEU A 584 -26.76 3.28 -2.30
CA LEU A 584 -28.01 3.59 -2.98
C LEU A 584 -27.90 3.44 -4.50
N ALA A 585 -26.79 3.86 -5.10
CA ALA A 585 -26.55 3.68 -6.53
C ALA A 585 -26.43 2.20 -6.90
N ASP A 586 -25.73 1.38 -6.11
CA ASP A 586 -25.62 -0.07 -6.34
C ASP A 586 -26.97 -0.77 -6.21
N GLU A 587 -27.78 -0.41 -5.22
CA GLU A 587 -29.14 -0.93 -5.07
C GLU A 587 -30.03 -0.53 -6.26
N LEU A 588 -29.90 0.71 -6.74
CA LEU A 588 -30.67 1.21 -7.88
C LEU A 588 -30.25 0.51 -9.18
N ARG A 589 -28.97 0.14 -9.32
CA ARG A 589 -28.51 -0.67 -10.46
C ARG A 589 -29.20 -2.02 -10.54
N LEU A 590 -29.50 -2.64 -9.39
CA LEU A 590 -30.24 -3.92 -9.33
C LEU A 590 -31.73 -3.73 -9.59
N ARG A 591 -32.29 -2.56 -9.26
CA ARG A 591 -33.71 -2.22 -9.39
C ARG A 591 -33.89 -0.88 -10.11
N PRO A 592 -33.55 -0.77 -11.41
CA PRO A 592 -33.43 0.51 -12.10
C PRO A 592 -34.75 1.27 -12.23
N ASN A 593 -35.89 0.59 -12.14
CA ASN A 593 -37.23 1.18 -12.23
C ASN A 593 -37.82 1.55 -10.85
N ASP A 594 -37.10 1.34 -9.75
CA ASP A 594 -37.57 1.66 -8.40
C ASP A 594 -37.56 3.18 -8.16
N VAL A 595 -38.75 3.78 -8.23
CA VAL A 595 -38.96 5.22 -8.10
C VAL A 595 -38.64 5.71 -6.68
N ALA A 596 -38.91 4.90 -5.65
CA ALA A 596 -38.64 5.30 -4.26
C ALA A 596 -37.14 5.35 -3.99
N LEU A 597 -36.40 4.37 -4.50
CA LEU A 597 -34.94 4.34 -4.40
C LEU A 597 -34.28 5.47 -5.19
N MET A 598 -34.78 5.76 -6.41
CA MET A 598 -34.33 6.93 -7.20
C MET A 598 -34.59 8.24 -6.46
N GLN A 599 -35.77 8.38 -5.83
CA GLN A 599 -36.13 9.58 -5.05
C GLN A 599 -35.19 9.78 -3.86
N ARG A 600 -34.87 8.70 -3.14
CA ARG A 600 -33.93 8.74 -2.01
C ARG A 600 -32.53 9.13 -2.47
N LEU A 601 -32.03 8.51 -3.55
CA LEU A 601 -30.73 8.86 -4.14
C LEU A 601 -30.67 10.33 -4.57
N VAL A 602 -31.71 10.85 -5.21
CA VAL A 602 -31.85 12.28 -5.54
C VAL A 602 -31.77 13.14 -4.27
N GLY A 603 -32.55 12.82 -3.25
CA GLY A 603 -32.61 13.62 -2.02
C GLY A 603 -31.28 13.65 -1.25
N ILE A 604 -30.58 12.51 -1.15
CA ILE A 604 -29.26 12.46 -0.50
C ILE A 604 -28.18 13.12 -1.36
N THR A 605 -28.26 13.03 -2.70
CA THR A 605 -27.32 13.72 -3.61
C THR A 605 -27.47 15.24 -3.48
N GLU A 606 -28.70 15.74 -3.35
CA GLU A 606 -28.97 17.16 -3.11
C GLU A 606 -28.34 17.63 -1.79
N VAL A 607 -28.45 16.83 -0.71
CA VAL A 607 -27.78 17.13 0.55
C VAL A 607 -26.26 17.16 0.37
N ALA A 608 -25.69 16.17 -0.32
CA ALA A 608 -24.25 16.09 -0.55
C ALA A 608 -23.69 17.28 -1.33
N ILE A 609 -24.41 17.76 -2.35
CA ILE A 609 -24.01 18.93 -3.15
C ILE A 609 -24.16 20.23 -2.36
N SER A 610 -25.08 20.29 -1.38
CA SER A 610 -25.26 21.46 -0.53
C SER A 610 -24.18 21.60 0.55
N MET A 611 -23.42 20.55 0.85
CA MET A 611 -22.36 20.59 1.87
C MET A 611 -21.26 21.60 1.50
N PRO A 612 -20.66 22.30 2.48
CA PRO A 612 -19.59 23.27 2.24
C PRO A 612 -18.24 22.60 1.93
N PHE A 613 -18.22 21.28 1.71
CA PHE A 613 -17.05 20.47 1.43
C PHE A 613 -17.35 19.47 0.30
N PRO A 614 -16.34 19.04 -0.46
CA PRO A 614 -16.56 18.12 -1.57
C PRO A 614 -16.92 16.71 -1.08
N VAL A 615 -17.90 16.10 -1.74
CA VAL A 615 -18.26 14.68 -1.62
C VAL A 615 -17.88 13.97 -2.91
N ASN A 616 -17.26 12.79 -2.83
CA ASN A 616 -16.87 12.04 -4.01
C ASN A 616 -18.09 11.34 -4.64
N LEU A 617 -18.54 11.85 -5.79
CA LEU A 617 -19.69 11.35 -6.53
C LEU A 617 -19.31 10.47 -7.75
N TRP A 618 -18.05 10.07 -7.88
CA TRP A 618 -17.57 9.36 -9.08
C TRP A 618 -18.30 8.03 -9.33
N ARG A 619 -18.43 7.17 -8.31
CA ARG A 619 -19.09 5.86 -8.48
C ARG A 619 -20.60 5.99 -8.70
N PRO A 620 -21.36 6.82 -7.95
CA PRO A 620 -22.78 7.04 -8.22
C PRO A 620 -23.01 7.63 -9.62
N GLN A 621 -22.15 8.55 -10.07
CA GLN A 621 -22.19 9.12 -11.42
C GLN A 621 -22.03 8.05 -12.51
N ASN A 622 -21.03 7.17 -12.42
CA ASN A 622 -20.80 6.12 -13.41
C ASN A 622 -21.94 5.08 -13.42
N ILE A 623 -22.41 4.65 -12.25
CA ILE A 623 -23.55 3.72 -12.15
C ILE A 623 -24.81 4.36 -12.76
N PHE A 624 -25.10 5.61 -12.40
CA PHE A 624 -26.25 6.34 -12.93
C PHE A 624 -26.16 6.53 -14.44
N TYR A 625 -24.98 6.84 -15.01
CA TYR A 625 -24.78 6.93 -16.45
C TYR A 625 -25.20 5.65 -17.18
N HIS A 626 -24.81 4.48 -16.67
CA HIS A 626 -25.22 3.20 -17.26
C HIS A 626 -26.73 2.96 -17.16
N ILE A 627 -27.33 3.26 -16.00
CA ILE A 627 -28.78 3.12 -15.79
C ILE A 627 -29.55 4.03 -16.75
N ALA A 628 -29.16 5.31 -16.83
CA ALA A 628 -29.78 6.30 -17.69
C ALA A 628 -29.63 5.92 -19.18
N SER A 629 -28.43 5.54 -19.61
CA SER A 629 -28.17 5.15 -21.00
C SER A 629 -29.00 3.96 -21.46
N ALA A 630 -29.24 2.99 -20.57
CA ALA A 630 -30.03 1.80 -20.88
C ALA A 630 -31.56 2.03 -20.84
N ASN A 631 -32.05 2.86 -19.90
CA ASN A 631 -33.47 2.89 -19.57
C ASN A 631 -34.18 4.20 -19.97
N TYR A 632 -33.47 5.32 -20.08
CA TYR A 632 -34.10 6.65 -20.17
C TYR A 632 -35.04 6.80 -21.37
N ARG A 633 -34.60 6.41 -22.58
CA ARG A 633 -35.42 6.53 -23.80
C ARG A 633 -36.69 5.70 -23.72
N ILE A 634 -36.58 4.46 -23.25
CA ILE A 634 -37.71 3.52 -23.14
C ILE A 634 -38.73 4.04 -22.12
N THR A 635 -38.26 4.45 -20.94
CA THR A 635 -39.13 4.97 -19.87
C THR A 635 -39.77 6.30 -20.26
N LYS A 636 -39.05 7.17 -20.99
CA LYS A 636 -39.60 8.42 -21.50
C LYS A 636 -40.77 8.20 -22.48
N THR A 637 -40.66 7.25 -23.41
CA THR A 637 -41.78 6.90 -24.30
C THR A 637 -43.01 6.43 -23.53
N ARG A 638 -42.83 5.65 -22.47
CA ARG A 638 -43.94 5.25 -21.58
C ARG A 638 -44.54 6.44 -20.84
N ALA A 639 -43.72 7.35 -20.34
CA ALA A 639 -44.17 8.58 -19.69
C ALA A 639 -45.03 9.44 -20.64
N ASP A 640 -44.59 9.59 -21.89
CA ASP A 640 -45.31 10.35 -22.93
C ASP A 640 -46.66 9.70 -23.29
N SER A 641 -46.80 8.39 -23.08
CA SER A 641 -48.06 7.63 -23.25
C SER A 641 -49.02 7.70 -22.05
N GLY A 642 -48.67 8.43 -20.99
CA GLY A 642 -49.55 8.69 -19.84
C GLY A 642 -49.27 7.82 -18.59
N ASP A 643 -48.20 7.03 -18.58
CA ASP A 643 -47.78 6.24 -17.42
C ASP A 643 -47.23 7.17 -16.31
N ARG A 644 -47.93 7.19 -15.17
CA ARG A 644 -47.60 8.08 -14.03
C ARG A 644 -46.28 7.72 -13.35
N GLU A 645 -45.96 6.43 -13.22
CA GLU A 645 -44.70 6.00 -12.59
C GLU A 645 -43.52 6.29 -13.52
N ALA A 646 -43.67 6.01 -14.81
CA ALA A 646 -42.65 6.34 -15.81
C ALA A 646 -42.38 7.84 -15.88
N LYS A 647 -43.42 8.68 -15.75
CA LYS A 647 -43.27 10.14 -15.69
C LYS A 647 -42.45 10.57 -14.48
N LYS A 648 -42.81 10.08 -13.28
CA LYS A 648 -42.08 10.39 -12.04
C LYS A 648 -40.63 9.92 -12.10
N TRP A 649 -40.38 8.72 -12.64
CA TRP A 649 -39.03 8.21 -12.84
C TRP A 649 -38.21 9.11 -13.77
N THR A 650 -38.80 9.55 -14.89
CA THR A 650 -38.11 10.38 -15.89
C THR A 650 -37.75 11.77 -15.32
N GLU A 651 -38.63 12.36 -14.52
CA GLU A 651 -38.38 13.62 -13.81
C GLU A 651 -37.20 13.48 -12.82
N LEU A 652 -37.20 12.43 -12.00
CA LEU A 652 -36.11 12.16 -11.05
C LEU A 652 -34.79 11.85 -11.76
N CYS A 653 -34.83 11.12 -12.87
CA CYS A 653 -33.67 10.84 -13.70
C CYS A 653 -33.05 12.13 -14.26
N GLN A 654 -33.87 13.08 -14.73
CA GLN A 654 -33.37 14.39 -15.19
C GLN A 654 -32.75 15.23 -14.05
N GLN A 655 -33.36 15.21 -12.87
CA GLN A 655 -32.81 15.89 -11.69
C GLN A 655 -31.45 15.31 -11.31
N LEU A 656 -31.37 13.98 -11.20
CA LEU A 656 -30.13 13.30 -10.84
C LEU A 656 -29.04 13.48 -11.91
N ALA A 657 -29.40 13.44 -13.19
CA ALA A 657 -28.48 13.70 -14.29
C ALA A 657 -27.86 15.10 -14.22
N THR A 658 -28.66 16.11 -13.87
CA THR A 658 -28.19 17.49 -13.69
C THR A 658 -27.21 17.58 -12.52
N MET A 659 -27.56 17.00 -11.38
CA MET A 659 -26.73 16.98 -10.17
C MET A 659 -25.42 16.21 -10.36
N LEU A 660 -25.44 15.12 -11.12
CA LEU A 660 -24.26 14.29 -11.40
C LEU A 660 -23.52 14.71 -12.68
N HIS A 661 -23.90 15.82 -13.31
CA HIS A 661 -23.31 16.30 -14.57
C HIS A 661 -23.30 15.25 -15.71
N VAL A 662 -24.32 14.40 -15.76
CA VAL A 662 -24.50 13.37 -16.79
C VAL A 662 -25.39 13.90 -17.91
N ARG A 663 -24.92 13.79 -19.16
CA ARG A 663 -25.74 14.11 -20.33
C ARG A 663 -26.65 12.92 -20.67
N LEU A 664 -27.95 13.15 -20.65
CA LEU A 664 -28.97 12.19 -21.10
C LEU A 664 -29.08 12.26 -22.64
N SER A 665 -28.89 11.13 -23.33
CA SER A 665 -28.90 11.02 -24.79
C SER A 665 -30.01 10.15 -25.34
#